data_AF-A0A939D282-F1
#
_entry.id   AF-A0A939D282-F1
#
_cell.length_a   1.000
_cell.length_b   1.000
_cell.length_c   1.000
_cell.angle_alpha   90.00
_cell.angle_beta   90.00
_cell.angle_gamma   90.00
#
_symmetry.space_group_name_H-M   'P 1'
#
loop_
_entity.id
_entity.type
_entity.pdbx_description
1 polymer ?
#
loop_
_entity_poly.entity_id
_entity_poly.type
_entity_poly.pdbx_seq_one_letter_code
_entity_poly.pdbx_strand_id
1 'polypeptide(L)'
;MTSVSLTNFSGNSRSLLKKRTLLFRYLAEINLIFGIWYLQWRVTHSINFDALWISIPLLIAEIYSYFGGMMFVIGLWRPLVRQIKSLDQMIPPLPRSDWPTVDVFVTCYNEPPEIVEETAKAALAMDYPPTKLRVYVLDDGNSADIRAMTERLCIQDLQSPQLQQEANRIDAEHSCLLERLKQLENLTPNTQAAEQWLQASSESVVNQPATGFVQSLRQFILWLPSTHQSISDSPAKTLRDRLTTERKALEEAIRNKELELVELARFRYIARPKPAGVPHHAKAGNLNYAIFSGETSGQFILTLDADHIPKPQFLKRVVPYFYTYNLLTGKYEHNQIAFVQTPQDFYNIPPGDPFGHQAHLFYGPLQQGKDGMNAAFYTGTDAVLRREALISVGLQYFADEYAKDEKRLDEFQLVGGVSSNSITEDMNTAMRLHGAGWKSVYHHEVLAEGLAPDDLKSTLKQRLRWAQGTIQVLLRENPLTKPGLTFWQRLHYFKTMYSYFSGFATVVFISCPIIYFFTDIVPVKSYGPDFALHFFPAFIINRLTFIAATWGIPAREVWRAEQYAIALFPLFIQAVLSVFFGGSLKFQVTPKQRQSGIYLQLVWPQLVIFVLTILGILWSFYHFAIGDLNNPSVHLLNGAWAIYNLLLLSAIIRASVWQPPKEA
;
A
#
# COMPACT_ATOMS: atom_id res chain seq x y z
N MET A 1 1.95 25.81 44.71
CA MET A 1 1.55 26.39 43.42
C MET A 1 2.55 25.96 42.36
N THR A 2 2.39 24.73 41.86
CA THR A 2 3.17 24.17 40.76
C THR A 2 2.40 24.42 39.49
N SER A 3 3.03 25.13 38.55
CA SER A 3 2.48 25.49 37.26
C SER A 3 2.12 24.24 36.45
N VAL A 4 0.85 23.86 36.50
CA VAL A 4 0.24 22.96 35.52
C VAL A 4 0.32 23.67 34.18
N SER A 5 1.35 23.32 33.41
CA SER A 5 1.46 23.69 32.01
C SER A 5 0.28 23.07 31.27
N LEU A 6 -0.76 23.87 31.05
CA LEU A 6 -1.85 23.63 30.10
C LEU A 6 -1.26 23.52 28.68
N THR A 7 -0.64 22.38 28.35
CA THR A 7 -0.45 21.97 26.96
C THR A 7 -1.79 21.43 26.47
N ASN A 8 -2.66 22.35 26.06
CA ASN A 8 -3.92 22.07 25.39
C ASN A 8 -3.66 21.13 24.20
N PHE A 9 -4.23 19.93 24.30
CA PHE A 9 -4.07 18.81 23.40
C PHE A 9 -5.05 18.96 22.23
N SER A 10 -4.55 19.10 21.00
CA SER A 10 -5.37 19.06 19.78
C SER A 10 -4.84 17.98 18.82
N GLY A 11 -5.54 16.85 18.73
CA GLY A 11 -5.40 15.84 17.66
C GLY A 11 -4.48 14.64 17.92
N ASN A 12 -4.86 13.50 17.33
CA ASN A 12 -4.16 12.20 17.44
C ASN A 12 -2.87 12.07 16.62
N SER A 13 -2.41 13.12 15.92
CA SER A 13 -1.19 13.03 15.12
C SER A 13 -0.38 14.33 15.14
N ARG A 14 0.59 14.43 16.06
CA ARG A 14 1.73 15.32 15.81
C ARG A 14 2.55 14.69 14.69
N SER A 15 2.55 15.33 13.53
CA SER A 15 3.50 15.03 12.46
C SER A 15 4.65 16.02 12.54
N LEU A 16 5.88 15.52 12.52
CA LEU A 16 7.07 16.35 12.40
C LEU A 16 7.62 16.22 10.99
N LEU A 17 8.23 17.29 10.48
CA LEU A 17 9.08 17.14 9.31
C LEU A 17 10.26 16.24 9.68
N LYS A 18 10.71 15.41 8.74
CA LYS A 18 11.93 14.62 8.91
C LYS A 18 13.10 15.54 9.28
N LYS A 19 14.00 15.06 10.15
CA LYS A 19 15.21 15.80 10.51
C LYS A 19 15.95 16.25 9.24
N ARG A 20 16.51 17.47 9.27
CA ARG A 20 17.30 18.06 8.17
C ARG A 20 16.51 18.33 6.87
N THR A 21 15.17 18.35 6.92
CA THR A 21 14.34 18.78 5.78
C THR A 21 14.74 20.16 5.25
N LEU A 22 15.11 21.10 6.13
CA LEU A 22 15.56 22.43 5.72
C LEU A 22 16.85 22.38 4.89
N LEU A 23 17.85 21.60 5.33
CA LEU A 23 19.10 21.41 4.58
C LEU A 23 18.80 20.84 3.19
N PHE A 24 17.94 19.82 3.11
CA PHE A 24 17.51 19.27 1.83
C PHE A 24 16.85 20.33 0.94
N ARG A 25 15.92 21.14 1.47
CA ARG A 25 15.24 22.19 0.69
C ARG A 25 16.22 23.23 0.15
N TYR A 26 17.14 23.72 0.98
CA TYR A 26 18.17 24.67 0.54
C TYR A 26 19.03 24.08 -0.58
N LEU A 27 19.55 22.86 -0.41
CA LEU A 27 20.34 22.20 -1.45
C LEU A 27 19.51 21.95 -2.71
N ALA A 28 18.25 21.57 -2.57
CA ALA A 28 17.35 21.31 -3.68
C ALA A 28 17.03 22.56 -4.50
N GLU A 29 16.78 23.71 -3.86
CA GLU A 29 16.58 24.99 -4.55
C GLU A 29 17.83 25.38 -5.36
N ILE A 30 19.01 25.29 -4.74
CA ILE A 30 20.29 25.56 -5.42
C ILE A 30 20.49 24.58 -6.59
N ASN A 31 20.19 23.29 -6.39
CA ASN A 31 20.28 22.25 -7.42
C ASN A 31 19.39 22.57 -8.63
N LEU A 32 18.16 23.04 -8.41
CA LEU A 32 17.25 23.39 -9.49
C LEU A 32 17.76 24.61 -10.28
N ILE A 33 18.32 25.61 -9.61
CA ILE A 33 18.91 26.80 -10.24
C ILE A 33 20.12 26.42 -11.09
N PHE A 34 21.06 25.65 -10.52
CA PHE A 34 22.26 25.21 -11.23
C PHE A 34 21.93 24.27 -12.39
N GLY A 35 20.90 23.44 -12.26
CA GLY A 35 20.42 22.61 -13.37
C GLY A 35 19.83 23.42 -14.51
N ILE A 36 19.06 24.49 -14.24
CA ILE A 36 18.58 25.42 -15.29
C ILE A 36 19.74 26.14 -15.95
N TRP A 37 20.69 26.64 -15.16
CA TRP A 37 21.88 27.32 -15.67
C TRP A 37 22.70 26.40 -16.59
N TYR A 38 22.91 25.15 -16.17
CA TYR A 38 23.56 24.13 -17.00
C TYR A 38 22.78 23.85 -18.29
N LEU A 39 21.47 23.61 -18.22
CA LEU A 39 20.66 23.32 -19.40
C LEU A 39 20.57 24.50 -20.36
N GLN A 40 20.50 25.74 -19.85
CA GLN A 40 20.56 26.94 -20.68
C GLN A 40 21.88 26.96 -21.48
N TRP A 41 23.02 26.75 -20.83
CA TRP A 41 24.32 26.65 -21.50
C TRP A 41 24.35 25.49 -22.51
N ARG A 42 23.78 24.32 -22.16
CA ARG A 42 23.65 23.17 -23.06
C ARG A 42 22.95 23.53 -24.36
N VAL A 43 21.83 24.26 -24.29
CA VAL A 43 21.03 24.65 -25.46
C VAL A 43 21.71 25.75 -26.28
N THR A 44 22.36 26.70 -25.63
CA THR A 44 22.81 27.94 -26.29
C THR A 44 24.25 27.89 -26.81
N HIS A 45 25.14 27.15 -26.16
CA HIS A 45 26.58 27.24 -26.42
C HIS A 45 27.26 25.91 -26.73
N SER A 46 26.72 24.77 -26.27
CA SER A 46 27.47 23.50 -26.34
C SER A 46 26.85 22.40 -27.20
N ILE A 47 25.77 22.66 -27.93
CA ILE A 47 25.26 21.74 -28.97
C ILE A 47 26.33 21.58 -30.05
N ASN A 48 26.66 20.33 -30.39
CA ASN A 48 27.47 20.04 -31.58
C ASN A 48 26.56 19.92 -32.82
N PHE A 49 26.53 20.98 -33.62
CA PHE A 49 25.75 21.01 -34.87
C PHE A 49 26.30 20.08 -35.96
N ASP A 50 27.56 19.66 -35.86
CA ASP A 50 28.16 18.71 -36.80
C ASP A 50 27.75 17.26 -36.46
N ALA A 51 27.20 17.03 -35.27
CA ALA A 51 26.82 15.72 -34.74
C ALA A 51 25.42 15.73 -34.09
N LEU A 52 24.44 16.41 -34.71
CA LEU A 52 23.08 16.55 -34.17
C LEU A 52 22.41 15.23 -33.79
N TRP A 53 22.72 14.16 -34.52
CA TRP A 53 22.16 12.82 -34.30
C TRP A 53 22.50 12.22 -32.91
N ILE A 54 23.58 12.69 -32.26
CA ILE A 54 23.93 12.30 -30.88
C ILE A 54 23.75 13.46 -29.89
N SER A 55 23.97 14.71 -30.32
CA SER A 55 23.80 15.88 -29.47
C SER A 55 22.35 16.11 -29.04
N ILE A 56 21.38 15.94 -29.95
CA ILE A 56 19.96 16.17 -29.65
C ILE A 56 19.41 15.07 -28.72
N PRO A 57 19.63 13.77 -28.96
CA PRO A 57 19.23 12.74 -28.00
C PRO A 57 19.84 12.94 -26.62
N LEU A 58 21.13 13.31 -26.53
CA LEU A 58 21.77 13.61 -25.25
C LEU A 58 21.08 14.77 -24.53
N LEU A 59 20.82 15.88 -25.23
CA LEU A 59 20.10 17.01 -24.65
C LEU A 59 18.70 16.62 -24.16
N ILE A 60 17.95 15.82 -24.92
CA ILE A 60 16.63 15.32 -24.52
C ILE A 60 16.74 14.44 -23.26
N ALA A 61 17.75 13.55 -23.20
CA ALA A 61 18.00 12.71 -22.03
C ALA A 61 18.37 13.55 -20.77
N GLU A 62 19.15 14.62 -20.95
CA GLU A 62 19.49 15.59 -19.90
C GLU A 62 18.26 16.35 -19.40
N ILE A 63 17.40 16.84 -20.31
CA ILE A 63 16.13 17.49 -19.97
C ILE A 63 15.20 16.54 -19.23
N TYR A 64 15.06 15.30 -19.72
CA TYR A 64 14.28 14.24 -19.07
C TYR A 64 14.75 14.01 -17.62
N SER A 65 16.08 13.96 -17.43
CA SER A 65 16.69 13.70 -16.13
C SER A 65 16.55 14.89 -15.19
N TYR A 66 16.68 16.11 -15.70
CA TYR A 66 16.42 17.33 -14.92
C TYR A 66 14.96 17.39 -14.46
N PHE A 67 14.00 17.12 -15.35
CA PHE A 67 12.59 17.06 -14.99
C PHE A 67 12.32 15.95 -13.96
N GLY A 68 12.95 14.78 -14.12
CA GLY A 68 12.92 13.70 -13.12
C GLY A 68 13.47 14.14 -11.76
N GLY A 69 14.57 14.88 -11.73
CA GLY A 69 15.16 15.48 -10.53
C GLY A 69 14.23 16.51 -9.88
N MET A 70 13.57 17.36 -10.67
CA MET A 70 12.56 18.30 -10.18
C MET A 70 11.38 17.58 -9.53
N MET A 71 10.85 16.53 -10.18
CA MET A 71 9.81 15.68 -9.59
C MET A 71 10.31 14.97 -8.33
N PHE A 72 11.59 14.58 -8.27
CA PHE A 72 12.20 14.02 -7.07
C PHE A 72 12.16 15.01 -5.90
N VAL A 73 12.58 16.25 -6.13
CA VAL A 73 12.54 17.34 -5.14
C VAL A 73 11.13 17.61 -4.65
N ILE A 74 10.17 17.77 -5.56
CA ILE A 74 8.75 17.98 -5.21
C ILE A 74 8.25 16.84 -4.35
N GLY A 75 8.56 15.60 -4.73
CA GLY A 75 8.13 14.42 -4.00
C GLY A 75 8.67 14.31 -2.57
N LEU A 76 9.74 15.05 -2.25
CA LEU A 76 10.39 15.09 -0.95
C LEU A 76 10.27 16.47 -0.28
N TRP A 77 9.39 17.34 -0.77
CA TRP A 77 9.30 18.71 -0.25
C TRP A 77 8.83 18.75 1.21
N ARG A 78 7.95 17.82 1.61
CA ARG A 78 7.35 17.77 2.96
C ARG A 78 7.33 16.35 3.54
N PRO A 79 8.50 15.74 3.86
CA PRO A 79 8.54 14.40 4.39
C PRO A 79 8.05 14.40 5.84
N LEU A 80 6.92 13.73 6.10
CA LEU A 80 6.35 13.62 7.44
C LEU A 80 6.83 12.36 8.16
N VAL A 81 7.14 12.54 9.44
CA VAL A 81 7.29 11.46 10.42
C VAL A 81 6.16 11.63 11.42
N ARG A 82 5.23 10.68 11.43
CA ARG A 82 4.08 10.68 12.35
C ARG A 82 4.49 10.11 13.70
N GLN A 83 4.06 10.77 14.77
CA GLN A 83 4.13 10.16 16.09
C GLN A 83 3.13 9.02 16.17
N ILE A 84 3.61 7.87 16.60
CA ILE A 84 2.81 6.66 16.70
C ILE A 84 2.27 6.56 18.10
N LYS A 85 0.96 6.37 18.19
CA LYS A 85 0.27 6.05 19.43
C LYS A 85 -0.43 4.72 19.24
N SER A 86 -0.23 3.82 20.20
CA SER A 86 -1.03 2.60 20.28
C SER A 86 -2.48 2.93 20.64
N LEU A 87 -3.41 2.06 20.25
CA LEU A 87 -4.82 2.11 20.64
C LEU A 87 -4.99 2.15 22.17
N ASP A 88 -4.16 1.42 22.91
CA ASP A 88 -4.14 1.43 24.38
C ASP A 88 -3.61 2.76 24.97
N GLN A 89 -2.95 3.60 24.17
CA GLN A 89 -2.33 4.87 24.57
C GLN A 89 -3.14 6.10 24.11
N MET A 90 -4.35 5.89 23.61
CA MET A 90 -5.26 6.96 23.25
C MET A 90 -5.67 7.77 24.49
N ILE A 91 -5.82 9.09 24.33
CA ILE A 91 -6.19 10.01 25.42
C ILE A 91 -7.36 10.88 24.95
N PRO A 92 -8.57 10.72 25.51
CA PRO A 92 -8.94 9.74 26.54
C PRO A 92 -8.84 8.28 26.03
N PRO A 93 -8.75 7.26 26.92
CA PRO A 93 -8.74 5.86 26.51
C PRO A 93 -10.03 5.47 25.79
N LEU A 94 -9.91 4.73 24.68
CA LEU A 94 -11.05 4.14 23.98
C LEU A 94 -11.34 2.74 24.58
N PRO A 95 -12.52 2.50 25.17
CA PRO A 95 -12.88 1.19 25.70
C PRO A 95 -12.76 0.08 24.65
N ARG A 96 -12.33 -1.12 25.04
CA ARG A 96 -12.21 -2.27 24.11
C ARG A 96 -13.55 -2.63 23.44
N SER A 97 -14.67 -2.38 24.12
CA SER A 97 -16.03 -2.52 23.57
C SER A 97 -16.28 -1.63 22.35
N ASP A 98 -15.54 -0.53 22.20
CA ASP A 98 -15.76 0.47 21.15
C ASP A 98 -14.71 0.37 20.04
N TRP A 99 -13.75 -0.55 20.17
CA TRP A 99 -12.78 -0.84 19.11
C TRP A 99 -13.51 -1.36 17.85
N PRO A 100 -13.05 -1.03 16.64
CA PRO A 100 -13.74 -1.47 15.43
C PRO A 100 -13.53 -2.96 15.16
N THR A 101 -14.41 -3.56 14.38
CA THR A 101 -14.19 -4.90 13.81
C THR A 101 -13.19 -4.82 12.64
N VAL A 102 -12.33 -5.82 12.53
CA VAL A 102 -11.29 -5.91 11.49
C VAL A 102 -11.34 -7.29 10.85
N ASP A 103 -11.45 -7.31 9.52
CA ASP A 103 -11.23 -8.51 8.73
C ASP A 103 -9.79 -8.50 8.19
N VAL A 104 -9.06 -9.59 8.38
CA VAL A 104 -7.72 -9.77 7.83
C VAL A 104 -7.82 -10.68 6.62
N PHE A 105 -7.46 -10.16 5.46
CA PHE A 105 -7.47 -10.89 4.20
C PHE A 105 -6.05 -11.34 3.88
N VAL A 106 -5.81 -12.66 3.99
CA VAL A 106 -4.57 -13.32 3.55
C VAL A 106 -4.82 -13.86 2.14
N THR A 107 -4.28 -13.20 1.12
CA THR A 107 -4.52 -13.59 -0.28
C THR A 107 -3.48 -14.58 -0.78
N CYS A 108 -3.92 -15.71 -1.32
CA CYS A 108 -3.06 -16.70 -1.97
C CYS A 108 -3.61 -17.15 -3.34
N TYR A 109 -2.77 -17.78 -4.13
CA TYR A 109 -3.11 -18.40 -5.41
C TYR A 109 -2.44 -19.77 -5.55
N ASN A 110 -1.11 -19.84 -5.51
CA ASN A 110 -0.34 -21.09 -5.71
C ASN A 110 0.77 -21.24 -4.66
N GLU A 111 0.71 -20.46 -3.59
CA GLU A 111 1.64 -20.56 -2.47
C GLU A 111 1.49 -21.91 -1.75
N PRO A 112 2.60 -22.51 -1.27
CA PRO A 112 2.55 -23.70 -0.43
C PRO A 112 1.71 -23.45 0.85
N PRO A 113 0.93 -24.44 1.31
CA PRO A 113 0.13 -24.30 2.53
C PRO A 113 0.91 -23.87 3.75
N GLU A 114 2.18 -24.27 3.87
CA GLU A 114 3.04 -23.93 4.99
C GLU A 114 3.30 -22.42 5.08
N ILE A 115 3.56 -21.76 3.94
CA ILE A 115 3.79 -20.31 3.88
C ILE A 115 2.50 -19.57 4.28
N VAL A 116 1.36 -20.00 3.73
CA VAL A 116 0.06 -19.40 4.04
C VAL A 116 -0.29 -19.61 5.51
N GLU A 117 -0.02 -20.79 6.07
CA GLU A 117 -0.27 -21.14 7.47
C GLU A 117 0.52 -20.26 8.44
N GLU A 118 1.79 -19.96 8.17
CA GLU A 118 2.60 -19.07 9.01
C GLU A 118 2.01 -17.67 9.10
N THR A 119 1.68 -17.08 7.95
CA THR A 119 1.05 -15.76 7.88
C THR A 119 -0.32 -15.75 8.56
N ALA A 120 -1.14 -16.77 8.30
CA ALA A 120 -2.46 -16.93 8.88
C ALA A 120 -2.40 -17.03 10.42
N LYS A 121 -1.51 -17.86 10.97
CA LYS A 121 -1.31 -17.98 12.43
C LYS A 121 -0.86 -16.66 13.05
N ALA A 122 0.06 -15.96 12.42
CA ALA A 122 0.52 -14.66 12.88
C ALA A 122 -0.59 -13.59 12.85
N ALA A 123 -1.43 -13.59 11.81
CA ALA A 123 -2.61 -12.74 11.74
C ALA A 123 -3.59 -13.00 12.89
N LEU A 124 -3.83 -14.28 13.22
CA LEU A 124 -4.67 -14.67 14.35
C LEU A 124 -4.07 -14.26 15.70
N ALA A 125 -2.75 -14.29 15.82
CA ALA A 125 -2.01 -13.95 17.04
C ALA A 125 -1.84 -12.44 17.27
N MET A 126 -2.39 -11.58 16.40
CA MET A 126 -2.42 -10.14 16.65
C MET A 126 -3.16 -9.81 17.95
N ASP A 127 -2.59 -8.90 18.73
CA ASP A 127 -3.13 -8.45 20.02
C ASP A 127 -4.38 -7.57 19.78
N TYR A 128 -5.52 -8.23 19.63
CA TYR A 128 -6.83 -7.62 19.37
C TYR A 128 -7.94 -8.49 19.98
N PRO A 129 -9.11 -7.92 20.35
CA PRO A 129 -10.21 -8.71 20.90
C PRO A 129 -10.66 -9.83 19.94
N PRO A 130 -10.74 -11.09 20.40
CA PRO A 130 -11.10 -12.23 19.55
C PRO A 130 -12.45 -12.06 18.85
N THR A 131 -13.43 -11.43 19.50
CA THR A 131 -14.77 -11.15 18.95
C THR A 131 -14.78 -10.06 17.86
N LYS A 132 -13.64 -9.40 17.62
CA LYS A 132 -13.52 -8.28 16.67
C LYS A 132 -12.51 -8.51 15.56
N LEU A 133 -11.75 -9.61 15.62
CA LEU A 133 -10.73 -9.95 14.64
C LEU A 133 -11.09 -11.25 13.93
N ARG A 134 -11.33 -11.18 12.62
CA ARG A 134 -11.58 -12.35 11.77
C ARG A 134 -10.47 -12.45 10.73
N VAL A 135 -9.97 -13.65 10.49
CA VAL A 135 -8.92 -13.96 9.51
C VAL A 135 -9.53 -14.79 8.39
N TYR A 136 -9.42 -14.30 7.17
CA TYR A 136 -9.92 -14.93 5.96
C TYR A 136 -8.75 -15.31 5.06
N VAL A 137 -8.64 -16.60 4.74
CA VAL A 137 -7.73 -17.10 3.71
C VAL A 137 -8.49 -17.02 2.38
N LEU A 138 -8.07 -16.09 1.53
CA LEU A 138 -8.67 -15.84 0.23
C LEU A 138 -7.88 -16.59 -0.85
N ASP A 139 -8.34 -17.80 -1.17
CA ASP A 139 -7.64 -18.72 -2.06
C ASP A 139 -8.16 -18.62 -3.49
N ASP A 140 -7.38 -17.95 -4.34
CA ASP A 140 -7.67 -17.81 -5.76
C ASP A 140 -7.24 -19.05 -6.58
N GLY A 141 -6.52 -20.00 -5.99
CA GLY A 141 -6.17 -21.29 -6.61
C GLY A 141 -7.23 -22.38 -6.41
N ASN A 142 -8.10 -22.22 -5.41
CA ASN A 142 -9.09 -23.23 -4.97
C ASN A 142 -8.43 -24.58 -4.62
N SER A 143 -7.37 -24.52 -3.83
CA SER A 143 -6.60 -25.67 -3.37
C SER A 143 -7.29 -26.39 -2.21
N ALA A 144 -7.43 -27.71 -2.34
CA ALA A 144 -7.96 -28.57 -1.28
C ALA A 144 -7.07 -28.54 -0.02
N ASP A 145 -5.75 -28.43 -0.20
CA ASP A 145 -4.79 -28.41 0.92
C ASP A 145 -4.88 -27.11 1.71
N ILE A 146 -5.06 -25.97 1.03
CA ILE A 146 -5.26 -24.66 1.68
C ILE A 146 -6.58 -24.65 2.47
N ARG A 147 -7.63 -25.24 1.90
CA ARG A 147 -8.91 -25.38 2.58
C ARG A 147 -8.78 -26.23 3.84
N ALA A 148 -8.20 -27.42 3.72
CA ALA A 148 -8.00 -28.33 4.85
C ALA A 148 -7.11 -27.70 5.95
N MET A 149 -6.07 -26.96 5.55
CA MET A 149 -5.23 -26.21 6.48
C MET A 149 -6.06 -25.14 7.23
N THR A 150 -6.86 -24.36 6.51
CA THR A 150 -7.68 -23.29 7.11
C THR A 150 -8.73 -23.85 8.07
N GLU A 151 -9.41 -24.94 7.70
CA GLU A 151 -10.38 -25.64 8.55
C GLU A 151 -9.72 -26.18 9.82
N ARG A 152 -8.53 -26.78 9.69
CA ARG A 152 -7.74 -27.25 10.84
C ARG A 152 -7.38 -26.09 11.78
N LEU A 153 -6.93 -24.95 11.27
CA LEU A 153 -6.62 -23.78 12.09
C LEU A 153 -7.86 -23.23 12.80
N CYS A 154 -9.01 -23.23 12.13
CA CYS A 154 -10.28 -22.81 12.74
C CYS A 154 -10.65 -23.67 13.94
N ILE A 155 -10.56 -25.01 13.81
CA ILE A 155 -10.84 -25.94 14.92
C ILE A 155 -9.85 -25.72 16.08
N GLN A 156 -8.56 -25.52 15.77
CA GLN A 156 -7.54 -25.26 16.79
C GLN A 156 -7.78 -23.94 17.54
N ASP A 157 -8.18 -22.87 16.85
CA ASP A 157 -8.49 -21.58 17.47
C ASP A 157 -9.74 -21.66 18.35
N LEU A 158 -10.80 -22.35 17.88
CA LEU A 158 -12.02 -22.58 18.67
C LEU A 158 -11.74 -23.33 19.97
N GLN A 159 -10.74 -24.20 19.99
CA GLN A 159 -10.29 -24.92 21.20
C GLN A 159 -9.42 -24.07 22.14
N SER A 160 -9.08 -22.83 21.75
CA SER A 160 -8.27 -21.94 22.59
C SER A 160 -8.99 -21.59 23.90
N PRO A 161 -8.27 -21.44 25.02
CA PRO A 161 -8.90 -21.10 26.30
C PRO A 161 -9.73 -19.81 26.26
N GLN A 162 -9.29 -18.83 25.45
CA GLN A 162 -9.96 -17.54 25.31
C GLN A 162 -11.33 -17.69 24.64
N LEU A 163 -11.42 -18.45 23.53
CA LEU A 163 -12.68 -18.67 22.85
C LEU A 163 -13.58 -19.65 23.62
N GLN A 164 -13.03 -20.65 24.30
CA GLN A 164 -13.81 -21.54 25.16
C GLN A 164 -14.48 -20.78 26.32
N GLN A 165 -13.75 -19.84 26.94
CA GLN A 165 -14.33 -18.98 27.98
C GLN A 165 -15.48 -18.12 27.42
N GLU A 166 -15.30 -17.57 26.23
CA GLU A 166 -16.32 -16.73 25.58
C GLU A 166 -17.53 -17.55 25.12
N ALA A 167 -17.31 -18.74 24.57
CA ALA A 167 -18.36 -19.68 24.21
C ALA A 167 -19.20 -20.08 25.42
N ASN A 168 -18.56 -20.44 26.55
CA ASN A 168 -19.25 -20.78 27.79
C ASN A 168 -20.08 -19.60 28.32
N ARG A 169 -19.58 -18.37 28.19
CA ARG A 169 -20.32 -17.17 28.57
C ARG A 169 -21.58 -16.99 27.72
N ILE A 170 -21.45 -17.09 26.39
CA ILE A 170 -22.57 -16.95 25.46
C ILE A 170 -23.59 -18.08 25.66
N ASP A 171 -23.13 -19.32 25.88
CA ASP A 171 -23.99 -20.48 26.09
C ASP A 171 -24.78 -20.40 27.42
N ALA A 172 -24.16 -19.85 28.48
CA ALA A 172 -24.86 -19.58 29.73
C ALA A 172 -25.95 -18.51 29.56
N GLU A 173 -25.67 -17.43 28.83
CA GLU A 173 -26.66 -16.40 28.49
C GLU A 173 -27.80 -16.97 27.62
N HIS A 174 -27.45 -17.78 26.62
CA HIS A 174 -28.40 -18.47 25.75
C HIS A 174 -29.32 -19.42 26.54
N SER A 175 -28.75 -20.22 27.45
CA SER A 175 -29.50 -21.13 28.32
C SER A 175 -30.48 -20.39 29.22
N CYS A 176 -30.08 -19.23 29.77
CA CYS A 176 -30.96 -18.38 30.58
C CYS A 176 -32.16 -17.86 29.76
N LEU A 177 -31.92 -17.45 28.51
CA LEU A 177 -32.99 -16.99 27.61
C LEU A 177 -33.96 -18.12 27.24
N LEU A 178 -33.45 -19.34 26.99
CA LEU A 178 -34.28 -20.52 26.73
C LEU A 178 -35.16 -20.88 27.93
N GLU A 179 -34.59 -20.84 29.14
CA GLU A 179 -35.36 -21.07 30.36
C GLU A 179 -36.46 -20.01 30.53
N ARG A 180 -36.15 -18.75 30.22
CA ARG A 180 -37.13 -17.65 30.25
C ARG A 180 -38.25 -17.84 29.24
N LEU A 181 -37.93 -18.28 28.02
CA LEU A 181 -38.94 -18.60 27.00
C LEU A 181 -39.84 -19.74 27.46
N LYS A 182 -39.26 -20.80 28.05
CA LYS A 182 -40.03 -21.92 28.61
C LYS A 182 -40.94 -21.49 29.76
N GLN A 183 -40.49 -20.58 30.63
CA GLN A 183 -41.34 -20.00 31.67
C GLN A 183 -42.53 -19.25 31.05
N LEU A 184 -42.28 -18.46 29.99
CA LEU A 184 -43.32 -17.72 29.27
C LEU A 184 -44.36 -18.65 28.62
N GLU A 185 -43.93 -19.76 28.01
CA GLU A 185 -44.82 -20.75 27.40
C GLU A 185 -45.73 -21.47 28.41
N ASN A 186 -45.27 -21.60 29.65
CA ASN A 186 -46.05 -22.19 30.74
C ASN A 186 -47.05 -21.20 31.38
N LEU A 187 -47.03 -19.91 31.03
CA LEU A 187 -47.94 -18.90 31.58
C LEU A 187 -49.28 -18.91 30.86
N THR A 188 -50.37 -18.89 31.63
CA THR A 188 -51.73 -18.75 31.08
C THR A 188 -52.06 -17.27 30.82
N PRO A 189 -52.59 -16.88 29.65
CA PRO A 189 -52.75 -15.47 29.25
C PRO A 189 -53.68 -14.59 30.11
N ASN A 190 -54.44 -15.18 31.03
CA ASN A 190 -55.43 -14.49 31.88
C ASN A 190 -55.11 -14.61 33.39
N THR A 191 -53.85 -14.88 33.75
CA THR A 191 -53.45 -15.05 35.17
C THR A 191 -52.66 -13.85 35.69
N GLN A 192 -52.87 -13.50 36.95
CA GLN A 192 -52.11 -12.47 37.68
C GLN A 192 -50.60 -12.76 37.69
N ALA A 193 -50.22 -14.05 37.62
CA ALA A 193 -48.84 -14.50 37.47
C ALA A 193 -48.18 -14.01 36.17
N ALA A 194 -48.93 -13.93 35.05
CA ALA A 194 -48.40 -13.43 33.78
C ALA A 194 -48.11 -11.92 33.83
N GLU A 195 -48.93 -11.15 34.55
CA GLU A 195 -48.69 -9.72 34.76
C GLU A 195 -47.49 -9.45 35.68
N GLN A 196 -47.38 -10.20 36.78
CA GLN A 196 -46.24 -10.11 37.71
C GLN A 196 -44.93 -10.53 37.03
N TRP A 197 -44.95 -11.58 36.21
CA TRP A 197 -43.78 -12.04 35.47
C TRP A 197 -43.30 -11.00 34.44
N LEU A 198 -44.22 -10.33 33.74
CA LEU A 198 -43.90 -9.24 32.81
C LEU A 198 -43.34 -8.01 33.53
N GLN A 199 -43.83 -7.70 34.73
CA GLN A 199 -43.30 -6.60 35.56
C GLN A 199 -41.88 -6.91 36.05
N ALA A 200 -41.61 -8.15 36.47
CA ALA A 200 -40.26 -8.59 36.84
C ALA A 200 -39.27 -8.52 35.65
N SER A 201 -39.73 -8.77 34.42
CA SER A 201 -38.93 -8.56 33.19
C SER A 201 -38.56 -7.09 32.97
N SER A 202 -39.42 -6.14 33.35
CA SER A 202 -39.14 -4.70 33.18
C SER A 202 -38.15 -4.13 34.21
N GLU A 203 -38.01 -4.76 35.37
CA GLU A 203 -37.06 -4.33 36.41
C GLU A 203 -35.63 -4.86 36.18
N SER A 204 -35.46 -6.01 35.51
CA SER A 204 -34.14 -6.57 35.21
C SER A 204 -33.42 -5.85 34.06
N VAL A 205 -34.14 -5.13 33.20
CA VAL A 205 -33.57 -4.40 32.05
C VAL A 205 -33.18 -2.94 32.39
N VAL A 206 -33.61 -2.40 33.54
CA VAL A 206 -33.41 -0.96 33.88
C VAL A 206 -32.17 -0.70 34.76
N ASN A 207 -31.44 -1.71 35.22
CA ASN A 207 -30.19 -1.53 35.97
C ASN A 207 -28.93 -1.54 35.09
N GLN A 208 -28.88 -0.63 34.12
CA GLN A 208 -27.64 0.07 33.78
C GLN A 208 -27.93 1.56 33.93
N PRO A 209 -27.14 2.34 34.70
CA PRO A 209 -27.41 3.75 34.87
C PRO A 209 -27.28 4.42 33.50
N ALA A 210 -28.42 4.86 32.95
CA ALA A 210 -28.44 5.78 31.82
C ALA A 210 -27.56 6.97 32.20
N THR A 211 -26.53 7.24 31.40
CA THR A 211 -25.68 8.42 31.59
C THR A 211 -26.57 9.67 31.67
N GLY A 212 -26.23 10.59 32.59
CA GLY A 212 -27.07 11.76 32.96
C GLY A 212 -27.51 12.65 31.79
N PHE A 213 -26.94 12.47 30.61
CA PHE A 213 -27.34 13.12 29.35
C PHE A 213 -28.77 12.75 28.91
N VAL A 214 -29.20 11.49 29.04
CA VAL A 214 -30.55 11.05 28.63
C VAL A 214 -31.62 11.61 29.56
N GLN A 215 -31.32 11.71 30.86
CA GLN A 215 -32.18 12.39 31.84
C GLN A 215 -32.27 13.90 31.60
N SER A 216 -31.15 14.53 31.20
CA SER A 216 -31.10 15.97 30.91
C SER A 216 -31.86 16.33 29.62
N LEU A 217 -31.77 15.49 28.58
CA LEU A 217 -32.55 15.63 27.34
C LEU A 217 -34.05 15.45 27.59
N ARG A 218 -34.43 14.57 28.52
CA ARG A 218 -35.84 14.36 28.89
C ARG A 218 -36.44 15.62 29.52
N GLN A 219 -35.67 16.40 30.28
CA GLN A 219 -36.12 17.69 30.81
C GLN A 219 -36.16 18.79 29.75
N PHE A 220 -35.27 18.73 28.75
CA PHE A 220 -35.23 19.72 27.66
C PHE A 220 -36.37 19.53 26.64
N ILE A 221 -36.75 18.28 26.36
CA ILE A 221 -37.86 17.93 25.46
C ILE A 221 -39.22 18.31 26.07
N LEU A 222 -39.33 18.40 27.40
CA LEU A 222 -40.55 18.82 28.09
C LEU A 222 -40.80 20.34 28.07
N TRP A 223 -39.93 21.14 27.43
CA TRP A 223 -40.07 22.60 27.36
C TRP A 223 -40.56 23.13 25.99
N LEU A 224 -40.77 22.25 25.00
CA LEU A 224 -41.36 22.62 23.71
C LEU A 224 -42.89 22.52 23.78
N PRO A 225 -43.64 23.57 23.40
CA PRO A 225 -45.11 23.53 23.42
C PRO A 225 -45.59 22.48 22.43
N SER A 226 -46.33 21.52 22.96
CA SER A 226 -46.93 20.40 22.23
C SER A 226 -47.82 20.90 21.08
N THR A 227 -47.40 20.66 19.84
CA THR A 227 -48.34 20.57 18.74
C THR A 227 -49.23 19.35 19.00
N HIS A 228 -50.48 19.62 19.38
CA HIS A 228 -51.55 18.64 19.46
C HIS A 228 -51.68 17.90 18.12
N GLN A 229 -51.07 16.72 18.02
CA GLN A 229 -51.66 15.64 17.25
C GLN A 229 -52.60 14.90 18.19
N SER A 230 -53.87 14.84 17.79
CA SER A 230 -54.89 14.05 18.47
C SER A 230 -54.38 12.62 18.65
N ILE A 231 -54.12 12.25 19.91
CA ILE A 231 -54.01 10.87 20.34
C ILE A 231 -55.40 10.28 20.09
N SER A 232 -55.59 9.61 18.95
CA SER A 232 -56.61 8.58 18.87
C SER A 232 -56.17 7.48 19.82
N ASP A 233 -56.98 7.22 20.85
CA ASP A 233 -56.85 6.10 21.76
C ASP A 233 -56.53 4.82 20.97
N SER A 234 -55.26 4.42 20.96
CA SER A 234 -54.92 3.04 20.61
C SER A 234 -55.44 2.16 21.74
N PRO A 235 -56.19 1.08 21.45
CA PRO A 235 -56.72 0.21 22.50
C PRO A 235 -55.53 -0.29 23.34
N ALA A 236 -55.68 -0.26 24.66
CA ALA A 236 -54.71 -0.80 25.59
C ALA A 236 -54.24 -2.17 25.08
N LYS A 237 -52.96 -2.31 24.71
CA LYS A 237 -52.40 -3.58 24.22
C LYS A 237 -52.81 -4.66 25.21
N THR A 238 -53.57 -5.65 24.73
CA THR A 238 -54.07 -6.71 25.59
C THR A 238 -52.89 -7.45 26.23
N LEU A 239 -53.07 -8.08 27.39
CA LEU A 239 -52.03 -8.91 28.02
C LEU A 239 -51.45 -9.93 27.02
N ARG A 240 -52.30 -10.46 26.14
CA ARG A 240 -51.94 -11.32 25.02
C ARG A 240 -50.96 -10.66 24.04
N ASP A 241 -51.18 -9.40 23.66
CA ASP A 241 -50.28 -8.66 22.75
C ASP A 241 -48.91 -8.40 23.40
N ARG A 242 -48.89 -8.12 24.72
CA ARG A 242 -47.65 -7.91 25.49
C ARG A 242 -46.83 -9.20 25.58
N LEU A 243 -47.47 -10.33 25.93
CA LEU A 243 -46.84 -11.65 25.98
C LEU A 243 -46.32 -12.07 24.59
N THR A 244 -47.07 -11.78 23.52
CA THR A 244 -46.64 -12.06 22.15
C THR A 244 -45.42 -11.23 21.74
N THR A 245 -45.38 -9.96 22.16
CA THR A 245 -44.23 -9.07 21.91
C THR A 245 -42.99 -9.57 22.64
N GLU A 246 -43.12 -9.92 23.92
CA GLU A 246 -42.01 -10.44 24.73
C GLU A 246 -41.49 -11.77 24.17
N ARG A 247 -42.39 -12.67 23.75
CA ARG A 247 -42.01 -13.93 23.11
C ARG A 247 -41.12 -13.69 21.89
N LYS A 248 -41.54 -12.79 20.99
CA LYS A 248 -40.74 -12.44 19.81
C LYS A 248 -39.38 -11.85 20.19
N ALA A 249 -39.34 -10.99 21.21
CA ALA A 249 -38.08 -10.43 21.70
C ALA A 249 -37.14 -11.50 22.27
N LEU A 250 -37.66 -12.48 23.01
CA LEU A 250 -36.88 -13.61 23.50
C LEU A 250 -36.39 -14.52 22.37
N GLU A 251 -37.27 -14.89 21.43
CA GLU A 251 -36.89 -15.68 20.24
C GLU A 251 -35.81 -14.98 19.41
N GLU A 252 -35.89 -13.66 19.26
CA GLU A 252 -34.86 -12.86 18.59
C GLU A 252 -33.55 -12.81 19.39
N ALA A 253 -33.61 -12.62 20.71
CA ALA A 253 -32.43 -12.63 21.57
C ALA A 253 -31.71 -13.99 21.56
N ILE A 254 -32.47 -15.10 21.58
CA ILE A 254 -31.94 -16.47 21.46
C ILE A 254 -31.21 -16.62 20.12
N ARG A 255 -31.88 -16.28 19.01
CA ARG A 255 -31.28 -16.33 17.67
C ARG A 255 -29.99 -15.50 17.59
N ASN A 256 -29.97 -14.32 18.21
CA ASN A 256 -28.77 -13.49 18.25
C ASN A 256 -27.62 -14.17 19.00
N LYS A 257 -27.89 -14.89 20.10
CA LYS A 257 -26.88 -15.66 20.83
C LYS A 257 -26.37 -16.87 20.05
N GLU A 258 -27.25 -17.57 19.33
CA GLU A 258 -26.84 -18.63 18.40
C GLU A 258 -25.90 -18.11 17.30
N LEU A 259 -26.22 -16.93 16.74
CA LEU A 259 -25.35 -16.26 15.76
C LEU A 259 -24.02 -15.82 16.39
N GLU A 260 -24.01 -15.32 17.63
CA GLU A 260 -22.78 -14.98 18.35
C GLU A 260 -21.86 -16.20 18.50
N LEU A 261 -22.40 -17.38 18.80
CA LEU A 261 -21.62 -18.63 18.88
C LEU A 261 -21.01 -19.02 17.53
N VAL A 262 -21.78 -18.93 16.44
CA VAL A 262 -21.27 -19.19 15.08
C VAL A 262 -20.17 -18.19 14.70
N GLU A 263 -20.33 -16.94 15.09
CA GLU A 263 -19.39 -15.85 14.82
C GLU A 263 -18.10 -15.92 15.66
N LEU A 264 -18.00 -16.82 16.66
CA LEU A 264 -16.74 -17.10 17.35
C LEU A 264 -15.69 -17.74 16.45
N ALA A 265 -16.11 -18.38 15.35
CA ALA A 265 -15.19 -18.91 14.35
C ALA A 265 -14.48 -17.75 13.63
N ARG A 266 -13.27 -17.43 14.08
CA ARG A 266 -12.46 -16.33 13.55
C ARG A 266 -11.77 -16.66 12.24
N PHE A 267 -11.50 -17.93 11.97
CA PHE A 267 -10.85 -18.38 10.74
C PHE A 267 -11.86 -18.82 9.68
N ARG A 268 -11.76 -18.29 8.47
CA ARG A 268 -12.65 -18.63 7.35
C ARG A 268 -11.88 -18.79 6.05
N TYR A 269 -12.32 -19.73 5.23
CA TYR A 269 -11.78 -19.98 3.89
C TYR A 269 -12.76 -19.43 2.85
N ILE A 270 -12.26 -18.65 1.89
CA ILE A 270 -13.06 -18.15 0.77
C ILE A 270 -12.31 -18.48 -0.52
N ALA A 271 -12.99 -19.19 -1.43
CA ALA A 271 -12.56 -19.36 -2.81
C ALA A 271 -13.71 -19.00 -3.74
N ARG A 272 -13.43 -18.15 -4.73
CA ARG A 272 -14.44 -17.66 -5.66
C ARG A 272 -14.60 -18.58 -6.87
N PRO A 273 -15.81 -18.67 -7.44
CA PRO A 273 -16.01 -19.38 -8.70
C PRO A 273 -15.28 -18.67 -9.86
N LYS A 274 -14.74 -19.47 -10.78
CA LYS A 274 -14.04 -18.98 -11.98
C LYS A 274 -14.68 -19.54 -13.25
N PRO A 275 -15.84 -19.01 -13.67
CA PRO A 275 -16.51 -19.47 -14.89
C PRO A 275 -15.64 -19.18 -16.13
N ALA A 276 -15.63 -20.12 -17.06
CA ALA A 276 -14.84 -20.01 -18.28
C ALA A 276 -15.29 -18.81 -19.13
N GLY A 277 -14.34 -18.02 -19.62
CA GLY A 277 -14.60 -16.86 -20.48
C GLY A 277 -14.88 -15.54 -19.75
N VAL A 278 -15.02 -15.56 -18.42
CA VAL A 278 -15.23 -14.34 -17.62
C VAL A 278 -13.89 -13.82 -17.09
N PRO A 279 -13.56 -12.53 -17.23
CA PRO A 279 -12.36 -11.95 -16.62
C PRO A 279 -12.36 -12.07 -15.09
N HIS A 280 -11.26 -12.59 -14.52
CA HIS A 280 -11.17 -12.79 -13.06
C HIS A 280 -10.42 -11.67 -12.32
N HIS A 281 -9.75 -10.75 -13.00
CA HIS A 281 -9.05 -9.61 -12.38
C HIS A 281 -8.04 -9.96 -11.27
N ALA A 282 -7.47 -11.18 -11.28
CA ALA A 282 -6.42 -11.63 -10.35
C ALA A 282 -6.72 -11.28 -8.87
N LYS A 283 -5.73 -10.75 -8.14
CA LYS A 283 -5.84 -10.39 -6.72
C LYS A 283 -6.95 -9.37 -6.45
N ALA A 284 -7.11 -8.35 -7.30
CA ALA A 284 -8.17 -7.35 -7.16
C ALA A 284 -9.56 -8.00 -7.11
N GLY A 285 -9.83 -8.92 -8.04
CA GLY A 285 -11.10 -9.63 -8.06
C GLY A 285 -11.28 -10.58 -6.88
N ASN A 286 -10.20 -11.16 -6.34
CA ASN A 286 -10.27 -12.03 -5.15
C ASN A 286 -10.66 -11.21 -3.91
N LEU A 287 -10.01 -10.06 -3.72
CA LEU A 287 -10.36 -9.09 -2.67
C LEU A 287 -11.80 -8.61 -2.81
N ASN A 288 -12.22 -8.22 -4.02
CA ASN A 288 -13.58 -7.73 -4.27
C ASN A 288 -14.63 -8.81 -4.01
N TYR A 289 -14.39 -10.04 -4.44
CA TYR A 289 -15.30 -11.15 -4.18
C TYR A 289 -15.51 -11.33 -2.66
N ALA A 290 -14.44 -11.34 -1.88
CA ALA A 290 -14.54 -11.43 -0.42
C ALA A 290 -15.28 -10.24 0.21
N ILE A 291 -15.09 -9.02 -0.34
CA ILE A 291 -15.80 -7.82 0.13
C ILE A 291 -17.32 -7.92 -0.10
N PHE A 292 -17.74 -8.49 -1.24
CA PHE A 292 -19.13 -8.53 -1.68
C PHE A 292 -19.83 -9.89 -1.52
N SER A 293 -19.16 -10.93 -1.04
CA SER A 293 -19.75 -12.27 -0.86
C SER A 293 -20.83 -12.33 0.22
N GLY A 294 -20.87 -11.35 1.13
CA GLY A 294 -21.72 -11.35 2.32
C GLY A 294 -21.12 -12.10 3.53
N GLU A 295 -19.95 -12.72 3.37
CA GLU A 295 -19.28 -13.47 4.45
C GLU A 295 -18.37 -12.59 5.33
N THR A 296 -18.07 -11.37 4.87
CA THR A 296 -17.15 -10.43 5.52
C THR A 296 -17.90 -9.15 5.89
N SER A 297 -17.66 -8.62 7.10
CA SER A 297 -18.44 -7.51 7.68
C SER A 297 -17.62 -6.52 8.50
N GLY A 298 -16.31 -6.72 8.61
CA GLY A 298 -15.39 -5.87 9.35
C GLY A 298 -15.40 -4.42 8.84
N GLN A 299 -15.43 -3.45 9.77
CA GLN A 299 -15.39 -2.03 9.43
C GLN A 299 -14.08 -1.65 8.71
N PHE A 300 -12.99 -2.33 9.08
CA PHE A 300 -11.69 -2.23 8.43
C PHE A 300 -11.23 -3.56 7.87
N ILE A 301 -10.41 -3.50 6.82
CA ILE A 301 -9.83 -4.64 6.13
C ILE A 301 -8.31 -4.50 6.20
N LEU A 302 -7.61 -5.47 6.80
CA LEU A 302 -6.16 -5.59 6.68
C LEU A 302 -5.85 -6.52 5.51
N THR A 303 -5.13 -6.04 4.49
CA THR A 303 -4.68 -6.90 3.38
C THR A 303 -3.26 -7.38 3.61
N LEU A 304 -3.05 -8.69 3.57
CA LEU A 304 -1.75 -9.35 3.65
C LEU A 304 -1.54 -10.26 2.44
N ASP A 305 -0.37 -10.19 1.82
CA ASP A 305 0.10 -11.25 0.95
C ASP A 305 0.33 -12.54 1.75
N ALA A 306 0.19 -13.69 1.09
CA ALA A 306 0.36 -15.01 1.70
C ALA A 306 1.70 -15.20 2.44
N ASP A 307 2.72 -14.46 2.06
CA ASP A 307 4.07 -14.52 2.60
C ASP A 307 4.43 -13.32 3.50
N HIS A 308 3.48 -12.46 3.87
CA HIS A 308 3.72 -11.31 4.74
C HIS A 308 3.21 -11.56 6.16
N ILE A 309 4.15 -11.87 7.07
CA ILE A 309 3.86 -12.26 8.46
C ILE A 309 3.70 -10.99 9.33
N PRO A 310 2.50 -10.70 9.86
CA PRO A 310 2.25 -9.52 10.68
C PRO A 310 2.78 -9.67 12.11
N LYS A 311 3.18 -8.55 12.72
CA LYS A 311 3.59 -8.47 14.13
C LYS A 311 2.38 -8.35 15.05
N PRO A 312 2.45 -8.86 16.31
CA PRO A 312 1.30 -8.85 17.22
C PRO A 312 0.65 -7.48 17.42
N GLN A 313 1.44 -6.40 17.42
CA GLN A 313 0.97 -5.04 17.65
C GLN A 313 0.39 -4.32 16.43
N PHE A 314 0.30 -4.96 15.24
CA PHE A 314 -0.04 -4.31 13.97
C PHE A 314 -1.28 -3.41 14.08
N LEU A 315 -2.44 -3.99 14.43
CA LEU A 315 -3.71 -3.27 14.45
C LEU A 315 -3.72 -2.16 15.50
N LYS A 316 -3.16 -2.42 16.69
CA LYS A 316 -3.06 -1.41 17.76
C LYS A 316 -2.26 -0.18 17.33
N ARG A 317 -1.26 -0.33 16.46
CA ARG A 317 -0.43 0.77 15.96
C ARG A 317 -1.04 1.52 14.76
N VAL A 318 -2.04 0.94 14.11
CA VAL A 318 -2.62 1.47 12.87
C VAL A 318 -4.04 2.03 13.05
N VAL A 319 -4.92 1.30 13.76
CA VAL A 319 -6.32 1.69 13.98
C VAL A 319 -6.50 3.12 14.52
N PRO A 320 -5.65 3.66 15.42
CA PRO A 320 -5.82 5.01 15.95
C PRO A 320 -5.85 6.13 14.89
N TYR A 321 -5.26 5.92 13.70
CA TYR A 321 -5.28 6.93 12.64
C TYR A 321 -6.67 7.19 12.08
N PHE A 322 -7.61 6.26 12.19
CA PHE A 322 -8.96 6.39 11.62
C PHE A 322 -9.92 7.23 12.48
N TYR A 323 -9.44 7.74 13.61
CA TYR A 323 -10.22 8.49 14.58
C TYR A 323 -9.64 9.88 14.84
N THR A 324 -10.53 10.85 15.04
CA THR A 324 -10.19 12.19 15.54
C THR A 324 -10.95 12.44 16.83
N TYR A 325 -10.25 12.91 17.86
CA TYR A 325 -10.91 13.29 19.11
C TYR A 325 -11.59 14.65 18.95
N ASN A 326 -12.91 14.68 19.14
CA ASN A 326 -13.69 15.91 19.11
C ASN A 326 -13.82 16.46 20.54
N LEU A 327 -13.19 17.62 20.77
CA LEU A 327 -13.18 18.28 22.08
C LEU A 327 -14.56 18.80 22.50
N LEU A 328 -15.46 19.08 21.55
CA LEU A 328 -16.81 19.57 21.83
C LEU A 328 -17.74 18.44 22.25
N THR A 329 -17.67 17.29 21.58
CA THR A 329 -18.51 16.12 21.89
C THR A 329 -17.89 15.22 22.96
N GLY A 330 -16.59 15.36 23.23
CA GLY A 330 -15.85 14.52 24.18
C GLY A 330 -15.67 13.08 23.70
N LYS A 331 -15.77 12.82 22.39
CA LYS A 331 -15.74 11.47 21.80
C LYS A 331 -14.78 11.38 20.63
N TYR A 332 -14.34 10.16 20.32
CA TYR A 332 -13.66 9.87 19.05
C TYR A 332 -14.68 9.74 17.93
N GLU A 333 -14.43 10.45 16.84
CA GLU A 333 -15.24 10.43 15.63
C GLU A 333 -14.42 9.87 14.47
N HIS A 334 -15.10 9.18 13.56
CA HIS A 334 -14.50 8.67 12.33
C HIS A 334 -14.01 9.84 11.46
N ASN A 335 -12.84 9.68 10.84
CA ASN A 335 -12.31 10.65 9.90
C ASN A 335 -12.27 10.12 8.46
N GLN A 336 -11.92 11.01 7.52
CA GLN A 336 -11.82 10.69 6.09
C GLN A 336 -10.51 9.99 5.70
N ILE A 337 -9.88 9.24 6.60
CA ILE A 337 -8.76 8.37 6.20
C ILE A 337 -9.35 7.08 5.62
N ALA A 338 -9.02 6.80 4.35
CA ALA A 338 -9.42 5.59 3.65
C ALA A 338 -8.46 4.44 3.91
N PHE A 339 -7.17 4.68 4.05
CA PHE A 339 -6.21 3.62 4.37
C PHE A 339 -4.95 4.15 5.06
N VAL A 340 -4.29 3.23 5.77
CA VAL A 340 -2.98 3.42 6.38
C VAL A 340 -2.03 2.37 5.80
N GLN A 341 -0.97 2.81 5.13
CA GLN A 341 0.06 1.95 4.55
C GLN A 341 1.26 1.82 5.52
N THR A 342 1.76 0.61 5.76
CA THR A 342 3.02 0.37 6.48
C THR A 342 4.16 0.03 5.50
N PRO A 343 5.44 0.06 5.91
CA PRO A 343 6.55 -0.44 5.08
C PRO A 343 6.40 -1.94 4.83
N GLN A 344 6.87 -2.38 3.65
CA GLN A 344 7.15 -3.80 3.38
C GLN A 344 8.65 -4.03 3.59
N ASP A 345 8.99 -5.06 4.36
CA ASP A 345 10.36 -5.49 4.60
C ASP A 345 10.47 -7.01 4.43
N PHE A 346 11.68 -7.53 4.21
CA PHE A 346 11.88 -8.93 3.85
C PHE A 346 12.96 -9.62 4.67
N TYR A 347 12.67 -10.82 5.17
CA TYR A 347 13.57 -11.54 6.06
C TYR A 347 14.54 -12.50 5.34
N ASN A 348 14.28 -12.86 4.08
CA ASN A 348 15.10 -13.79 3.28
C ASN A 348 16.14 -13.11 2.37
N ILE A 349 16.43 -11.82 2.57
CA ILE A 349 17.37 -11.09 1.69
C ILE A 349 18.80 -11.66 1.84
N PRO A 350 19.45 -12.11 0.74
CA PRO A 350 20.81 -12.62 0.82
C PRO A 350 21.83 -11.53 1.19
N PRO A 351 22.97 -11.88 1.82
CA PRO A 351 24.03 -10.92 2.13
C PRO A 351 24.46 -10.10 0.91
N GLY A 352 24.49 -8.78 1.09
CA GLY A 352 24.84 -7.84 0.03
C GLY A 352 23.73 -7.53 -0.97
N ASP A 353 22.53 -8.10 -0.79
CA ASP A 353 21.33 -7.86 -1.60
C ASP A 353 21.59 -7.88 -3.12
N PRO A 354 22.00 -9.04 -3.68
CA PRO A 354 22.33 -9.18 -5.10
C PRO A 354 21.21 -8.66 -6.01
N PHE A 355 19.94 -8.83 -5.62
CA PHE A 355 18.73 -8.56 -6.42
C PHE A 355 18.07 -7.19 -6.15
N GLY A 356 18.59 -6.42 -5.17
CA GLY A 356 18.15 -5.07 -4.88
C GLY A 356 16.75 -4.98 -4.24
N HIS A 357 16.42 -5.90 -3.34
CA HIS A 357 15.12 -5.96 -2.66
C HIS A 357 14.95 -4.93 -1.54
N GLN A 358 16.05 -4.44 -0.94
CA GLN A 358 15.96 -3.40 0.08
C GLN A 358 15.38 -2.11 -0.52
N ALA A 359 14.32 -1.60 0.11
CA ALA A 359 13.52 -0.51 -0.42
C ALA A 359 13.36 0.66 0.57
N HIS A 360 14.32 0.90 1.48
CA HIS A 360 14.23 1.99 2.45
C HIS A 360 14.24 3.37 1.80
N LEU A 361 14.72 3.51 0.56
CA LEU A 361 14.55 4.75 -0.20
C LEU A 361 13.05 5.02 -0.51
N PHE A 362 12.32 3.97 -0.90
CA PHE A 362 10.90 4.05 -1.22
C PHE A 362 10.05 4.16 0.05
N TYR A 363 10.16 3.21 0.97
CA TYR A 363 9.41 3.18 2.23
C TYR A 363 9.91 4.20 3.28
N GLY A 364 11.08 4.81 3.07
CA GLY A 364 11.54 5.91 3.91
C GLY A 364 11.12 7.26 3.36
N PRO A 365 12.08 8.07 2.87
CA PRO A 365 11.83 9.46 2.51
C PRO A 365 10.75 9.62 1.43
N LEU A 366 10.64 8.72 0.44
CA LEU A 366 9.67 8.88 -0.65
C LEU A 366 8.20 8.71 -0.19
N GLN A 367 7.88 7.65 0.57
CA GLN A 367 6.54 7.47 1.13
C GLN A 367 6.21 8.53 2.19
N GLN A 368 7.19 8.92 3.02
CA GLN A 368 7.02 10.03 3.97
C GLN A 368 6.76 11.37 3.27
N GLY A 369 7.42 11.62 2.13
CA GLY A 369 7.18 12.80 1.28
C GLY A 369 5.79 12.80 0.65
N LYS A 370 5.33 11.63 0.20
CA LYS A 370 3.96 11.42 -0.29
C LYS A 370 2.92 11.64 0.81
N ASP A 371 3.15 11.15 2.02
CA ASP A 371 2.27 11.33 3.18
C ASP A 371 2.05 12.81 3.52
N GLY A 372 3.10 13.63 3.43
CA GLY A 372 2.99 15.08 3.63
C GLY A 372 2.12 15.84 2.64
N MET A 373 1.86 15.23 1.48
CA MET A 373 1.02 15.78 0.41
C MET A 373 -0.29 14.99 0.23
N ASN A 374 -0.68 14.16 1.21
CA ASN A 374 -1.86 13.31 1.13
C ASN A 374 -1.88 12.43 -0.15
N ALA A 375 -0.72 11.85 -0.48
CA ALA A 375 -0.50 11.09 -1.70
C ALA A 375 0.24 9.77 -1.43
N ALA A 376 0.37 9.36 -0.16
CA ALA A 376 0.86 8.03 0.19
C ALA A 376 -0.10 7.01 -0.42
N PHE A 377 0.39 6.10 -1.24
CA PHE A 377 -0.47 5.16 -1.95
C PHE A 377 -0.31 3.75 -1.40
N TYR A 378 -1.39 3.00 -1.52
CA TYR A 378 -1.51 1.60 -1.17
C TYR A 378 -0.63 0.73 -2.07
N THR A 379 0.15 -0.17 -1.47
CA THR A 379 1.13 -1.04 -2.16
C THR A 379 0.76 -2.52 -2.14
N GLY A 380 -0.54 -2.82 -2.02
CA GLY A 380 -1.11 -4.16 -2.20
C GLY A 380 -1.07 -5.07 -0.96
N THR A 381 -0.20 -4.81 0.00
CA THR A 381 -0.12 -5.54 1.28
C THR A 381 0.31 -4.59 2.40
N ASP A 382 0.16 -5.07 3.64
CA ASP A 382 0.56 -4.40 4.88
C ASP A 382 -0.16 -3.04 5.04
N ALA A 383 -1.46 -3.05 4.73
CA ALA A 383 -2.30 -1.87 4.82
C ALA A 383 -3.66 -2.20 5.43
N VAL A 384 -4.12 -1.30 6.28
CA VAL A 384 -5.50 -1.32 6.78
C VAL A 384 -6.31 -0.34 5.95
N LEU A 385 -7.41 -0.81 5.37
CA LEU A 385 -8.34 -0.05 4.54
C LEU A 385 -9.69 0.08 5.24
N ARG A 386 -10.32 1.25 5.12
CA ARG A 386 -11.70 1.50 5.54
C ARG A 386 -12.64 0.89 4.51
N ARG A 387 -13.45 -0.10 4.92
CA ARG A 387 -14.39 -0.80 4.04
C ARG A 387 -15.36 0.16 3.35
N GLU A 388 -15.92 1.10 4.10
CA GLU A 388 -16.82 2.15 3.59
C GLU A 388 -16.19 2.93 2.43
N ALA A 389 -14.92 3.33 2.55
CA ALA A 389 -14.23 4.10 1.52
C ALA A 389 -14.01 3.25 0.26
N LEU A 390 -13.60 1.99 0.42
CA LEU A 390 -13.45 1.05 -0.71
C LEU A 390 -14.75 0.81 -1.44
N ILE A 391 -15.84 0.51 -0.70
CA ILE A 391 -17.15 0.21 -1.29
C ILE A 391 -17.74 1.46 -1.93
N SER A 392 -17.82 2.59 -1.22
CA SER A 392 -18.44 3.82 -1.76
C SER A 392 -17.77 4.29 -3.05
N VAL A 393 -16.44 4.31 -3.08
CA VAL A 393 -15.70 4.71 -4.27
C VAL A 393 -15.80 3.65 -5.36
N GLY A 394 -15.61 2.37 -5.02
CA GLY A 394 -15.71 1.30 -6.01
C GLY A 394 -17.10 1.22 -6.66
N LEU A 395 -18.18 1.39 -5.90
CA LEU A 395 -19.56 1.52 -6.39
C LEU A 395 -19.71 2.69 -7.36
N GLN A 396 -19.14 3.85 -7.05
CA GLN A 396 -19.21 5.02 -7.91
C GLN A 396 -18.54 4.77 -9.27
N TYR A 397 -17.32 4.21 -9.27
CA TYR A 397 -16.63 3.86 -10.51
C TYR A 397 -17.35 2.76 -11.28
N PHE A 398 -17.90 1.77 -10.57
CA PHE A 398 -18.69 0.74 -11.19
C PHE A 398 -19.93 1.31 -11.86
N ALA A 399 -20.65 2.22 -11.21
CA ALA A 399 -21.82 2.87 -11.79
C ALA A 399 -21.48 3.67 -13.06
N ASP A 400 -20.37 4.43 -13.05
CA ASP A 400 -19.88 5.17 -14.22
C ASP A 400 -19.51 4.25 -15.39
N GLU A 401 -19.00 3.06 -15.08
CA GLU A 401 -18.62 2.03 -16.05
C GLU A 401 -19.83 1.23 -16.56
N TYR A 402 -20.77 0.88 -15.67
CA TYR A 402 -22.02 0.21 -15.97
C TYR A 402 -22.92 1.09 -16.86
N ALA A 403 -22.96 2.40 -16.62
CA ALA A 403 -23.68 3.34 -17.47
C ALA A 403 -23.20 3.37 -18.93
N LYS A 404 -21.99 2.85 -19.21
CA LYS A 404 -21.43 2.70 -20.56
C LYS A 404 -21.67 1.30 -21.14
N ASP A 405 -21.78 0.29 -20.29
CA ASP A 405 -22.00 -1.11 -20.66
C ASP A 405 -22.77 -1.86 -19.57
N GLU A 406 -24.08 -2.02 -19.78
CA GLU A 406 -24.99 -2.67 -18.84
C GLU A 406 -24.68 -4.16 -18.64
N LYS A 407 -23.93 -4.80 -19.54
CA LYS A 407 -23.55 -6.22 -19.40
C LYS A 407 -22.58 -6.46 -18.25
N ARG A 408 -22.03 -5.40 -17.67
CA ARG A 408 -21.05 -5.48 -16.58
C ARG A 408 -21.67 -5.71 -15.21
N LEU A 409 -23.00 -5.78 -15.09
CA LEU A 409 -23.68 -6.11 -13.84
C LEU A 409 -23.18 -7.43 -13.23
N ASP A 410 -22.94 -8.42 -14.08
CA ASP A 410 -22.49 -9.75 -13.67
C ASP A 410 -21.07 -9.74 -13.07
N GLU A 411 -20.28 -8.70 -13.37
CA GLU A 411 -18.91 -8.54 -12.86
C GLU A 411 -18.84 -7.73 -11.56
N PHE A 412 -19.97 -7.22 -11.06
CA PHE A 412 -20.01 -6.27 -9.93
C PHE A 412 -19.15 -6.72 -8.73
N GLN A 413 -19.33 -7.98 -8.31
CA GLN A 413 -18.60 -8.57 -7.19
C GLN A 413 -17.09 -8.63 -7.41
N LEU A 414 -16.61 -8.52 -8.65
CA LEU A 414 -15.19 -8.59 -9.01
C LEU A 414 -14.55 -7.21 -9.21
N VAL A 415 -15.35 -6.14 -9.31
CA VAL A 415 -14.84 -4.80 -9.69
C VAL A 415 -15.34 -3.65 -8.81
N GLY A 416 -16.33 -3.88 -7.93
CA GLY A 416 -17.01 -2.85 -7.14
C GLY A 416 -16.24 -2.29 -5.94
N GLY A 417 -14.98 -2.67 -5.72
CA GLY A 417 -14.17 -2.25 -4.58
C GLY A 417 -12.77 -1.77 -5.01
N VAL A 418 -11.76 -2.63 -4.81
CA VAL A 418 -10.40 -2.47 -5.32
C VAL A 418 -10.42 -2.39 -6.85
N SER A 419 -9.66 -1.47 -7.43
CA SER A 419 -9.63 -1.21 -8.88
C SER A 419 -9.18 -2.44 -9.68
N SER A 420 -9.99 -2.91 -10.63
CA SER A 420 -9.65 -4.02 -11.52
C SER A 420 -9.07 -3.61 -12.89
N ASN A 421 -8.85 -2.30 -13.10
CA ASN A 421 -8.49 -1.72 -14.41
C ASN A 421 -7.00 -1.80 -14.77
N SER A 422 -6.14 -2.38 -13.93
CA SER A 422 -4.72 -2.55 -14.21
C SER A 422 -4.16 -3.73 -13.42
N ILE A 423 -3.00 -4.24 -13.83
CA ILE A 423 -2.18 -5.18 -13.04
C ILE A 423 -1.69 -4.56 -11.72
N THR A 424 -1.65 -3.23 -11.65
CA THR A 424 -1.30 -2.47 -10.43
C THR A 424 -2.58 -1.90 -9.83
N GLU A 425 -3.44 -2.78 -9.31
CA GLU A 425 -4.73 -2.44 -8.71
C GLU A 425 -4.61 -1.53 -7.49
N ASP A 426 -3.53 -1.71 -6.74
CA ASP A 426 -3.26 -1.11 -5.45
C ASP A 426 -3.05 0.41 -5.55
N MET A 427 -2.08 0.84 -6.36
CA MET A 427 -1.80 2.25 -6.61
C MET A 427 -3.00 2.93 -7.27
N ASN A 428 -3.71 2.24 -8.17
CA ASN A 428 -4.88 2.80 -8.82
C ASN A 428 -6.04 2.99 -7.83
N THR A 429 -6.28 2.02 -6.95
CA THR A 429 -7.28 2.12 -5.87
C THR A 429 -6.99 3.33 -4.99
N ALA A 430 -5.73 3.52 -4.57
CA ALA A 430 -5.34 4.71 -3.81
C ALA A 430 -5.62 6.01 -4.58
N MET A 431 -5.33 6.04 -5.89
CA MET A 431 -5.57 7.22 -6.72
C MET A 431 -7.07 7.54 -6.84
N ARG A 432 -7.91 6.52 -7.00
CA ARG A 432 -9.38 6.66 -7.02
C ARG A 432 -9.92 7.16 -5.69
N LEU A 433 -9.46 6.59 -4.58
CA LEU A 433 -9.83 7.02 -3.22
C LEU A 433 -9.47 8.50 -2.99
N HIS A 434 -8.25 8.91 -3.34
CA HIS A 434 -7.84 10.31 -3.27
C HIS A 434 -8.67 11.22 -4.19
N GLY A 435 -9.01 10.77 -5.39
CA GLY A 435 -9.87 11.50 -6.32
C GLY A 435 -11.30 11.70 -5.79
N ALA A 436 -11.78 10.78 -4.95
CA ALA A 436 -13.06 10.91 -4.24
C ALA A 436 -12.98 11.75 -2.95
N GLY A 437 -11.82 12.36 -2.65
CA GLY A 437 -11.64 13.22 -1.48
C GLY A 437 -11.20 12.51 -0.21
N TRP A 438 -11.05 11.18 -0.22
CA TRP A 438 -10.47 10.46 0.90
C TRP A 438 -8.99 10.80 1.09
N LYS A 439 -8.48 10.53 2.29
CA LYS A 439 -7.10 10.76 2.70
C LYS A 439 -6.38 9.45 2.98
N SER A 440 -5.06 9.48 2.93
CA SER A 440 -4.22 8.34 3.31
C SER A 440 -3.21 8.73 4.37
N VAL A 441 -2.66 7.71 5.03
CA VAL A 441 -1.59 7.85 6.01
C VAL A 441 -0.48 6.86 5.70
N TYR A 442 0.77 7.32 5.81
CA TYR A 442 1.92 6.43 5.89
C TYR A 442 2.36 6.22 7.34
N HIS A 443 2.32 4.97 7.80
CA HIS A 443 2.88 4.52 9.08
C HIS A 443 4.28 3.96 8.81
N HIS A 444 5.28 4.34 9.61
CA HIS A 444 6.69 4.07 9.27
C HIS A 444 7.35 2.91 10.07
N GLU A 445 6.70 2.32 11.08
CA GLU A 445 7.22 1.08 11.69
C GLU A 445 6.98 -0.10 10.76
N VAL A 446 7.96 -1.00 10.66
CA VAL A 446 7.82 -2.30 10.00
C VAL A 446 6.93 -3.18 10.88
N LEU A 447 5.68 -3.36 10.45
CA LEU A 447 4.66 -4.13 11.19
C LEU A 447 4.37 -5.51 10.57
N ALA A 448 4.91 -5.80 9.39
CA ALA A 448 4.94 -7.14 8.80
C ALA A 448 6.24 -7.33 8.03
N GLU A 449 6.68 -8.57 7.89
CA GLU A 449 7.89 -8.96 7.15
C GLU A 449 7.53 -10.12 6.23
N GLY A 450 8.02 -10.11 4.99
CA GLY A 450 7.70 -11.15 4.03
C GLY A 450 8.86 -11.72 3.23
N LEU A 451 8.53 -12.42 2.14
CA LEU A 451 9.51 -13.07 1.27
C LEU A 451 9.77 -12.25 0.00
N ALA A 452 11.04 -11.93 -0.22
CA ALA A 452 11.54 -11.43 -1.49
C ALA A 452 11.75 -12.59 -2.49
N PRO A 453 11.64 -12.36 -3.81
CA PRO A 453 12.01 -13.36 -4.80
C PRO A 453 13.48 -13.84 -4.65
N ASP A 454 13.72 -15.14 -4.63
CA ASP A 454 15.06 -15.72 -4.37
C ASP A 454 15.97 -15.83 -5.61
N ASP A 455 15.50 -15.40 -6.78
CA ASP A 455 16.24 -15.48 -8.04
C ASP A 455 16.00 -14.27 -8.96
N LEU A 456 16.93 -14.04 -9.89
CA LEU A 456 16.89 -12.89 -10.80
C LEU A 456 15.68 -12.93 -11.75
N LYS A 457 15.30 -14.11 -12.26
CA LYS A 457 14.20 -14.25 -13.22
C LYS A 457 12.87 -13.85 -12.57
N SER A 458 12.62 -14.35 -11.37
CA SER A 458 11.44 -14.03 -10.55
C SER A 458 11.42 -12.54 -10.18
N THR A 459 12.57 -11.98 -9.81
CA THR A 459 12.74 -10.53 -9.54
C THR A 459 12.39 -9.66 -10.75
N LEU A 460 12.97 -9.95 -11.93
CA LEU A 460 12.71 -9.19 -13.15
C LEU A 460 11.25 -9.31 -13.59
N LYS A 461 10.64 -10.50 -13.47
CA LYS A 461 9.21 -10.70 -13.76
C LYS A 461 8.32 -9.84 -12.86
N GLN A 462 8.63 -9.76 -11.57
CA GLN A 462 7.88 -8.93 -10.63
C GLN A 462 8.00 -7.43 -10.99
N ARG A 463 9.21 -6.93 -11.20
CA ARG A 463 9.45 -5.52 -11.55
C ARG A 463 8.84 -5.14 -12.90
N LEU A 464 8.85 -6.05 -13.87
CA LEU A 464 8.21 -5.85 -15.17
C LEU A 464 6.70 -5.64 -15.01
N ARG A 465 6.03 -6.46 -14.17
CA ARG A 465 4.59 -6.31 -13.88
C ARG A 465 4.28 -4.95 -13.25
N TRP A 466 5.09 -4.51 -12.28
CA TRP A 466 4.92 -3.19 -11.66
C TRP A 466 5.05 -2.04 -12.66
N ALA A 467 6.07 -2.11 -13.53
CA ALA A 467 6.28 -1.11 -14.58
C ALA A 467 5.12 -1.09 -15.58
N GLN A 468 4.72 -2.25 -16.10
CA GLN A 468 3.62 -2.39 -17.04
C GLN A 468 2.30 -1.89 -16.46
N GLY A 469 1.92 -2.36 -15.27
CA GLY A 469 0.67 -1.96 -14.62
C GLY A 469 0.63 -0.47 -14.29
N THR A 470 1.74 0.11 -13.87
CA THR A 470 1.83 1.56 -13.62
C THR A 470 1.63 2.37 -14.91
N ILE A 471 2.23 1.96 -16.02
CA ILE A 471 2.06 2.64 -17.32
C ILE A 471 0.63 2.44 -17.85
N GLN A 472 0.01 1.28 -17.63
CA GLN A 472 -1.40 1.07 -17.96
C GLN A 472 -2.31 2.06 -17.21
N VAL A 473 -2.05 2.32 -15.92
CA VAL A 473 -2.82 3.32 -15.15
C VAL A 473 -2.62 4.73 -15.74
N LEU A 474 -1.39 5.09 -16.13
CA LEU A 474 -1.11 6.38 -16.77
C LEU A 474 -1.96 6.58 -18.02
N LEU A 475 -2.07 5.56 -18.89
CA LEU A 475 -2.83 5.65 -20.14
C LEU A 475 -4.35 5.57 -19.93
N ARG A 476 -4.83 4.79 -18.96
CA ARG A 476 -6.28 4.56 -18.74
C ARG A 476 -6.94 5.64 -17.91
N GLU A 477 -6.27 6.15 -16.88
CA GLU A 477 -6.87 7.10 -15.93
C GLU A 477 -6.16 8.45 -15.82
N ASN A 478 -4.91 8.55 -16.30
CA ASN A 478 -4.06 9.74 -16.31
C ASN A 478 -4.19 10.64 -15.08
N PRO A 479 -3.25 10.57 -14.11
CA PRO A 479 -3.32 11.37 -12.89
C PRO A 479 -3.31 12.88 -13.14
N LEU A 480 -2.77 13.36 -14.27
CA LEU A 480 -2.70 14.79 -14.57
C LEU A 480 -4.05 15.40 -14.94
N THR A 481 -5.02 14.60 -15.39
CA THR A 481 -6.35 15.05 -15.79
C THR A 481 -7.46 14.54 -14.89
N LYS A 482 -7.19 13.56 -14.02
CA LYS A 482 -8.17 12.94 -13.13
C LYS A 482 -8.87 13.97 -12.22
N PRO A 483 -10.22 14.04 -12.19
CA PRO A 483 -10.95 14.95 -11.33
C PRO A 483 -10.76 14.62 -9.85
N GLY A 484 -10.96 15.63 -8.99
CA GLY A 484 -10.88 15.52 -7.53
C GLY A 484 -9.48 15.40 -6.92
N LEU A 485 -8.46 15.02 -7.70
CA LEU A 485 -7.06 15.07 -7.24
C LEU A 485 -6.57 16.52 -7.12
N THR A 486 -5.96 16.83 -5.98
CA THR A 486 -5.20 18.07 -5.77
C THR A 486 -3.98 18.15 -6.69
N PHE A 487 -3.52 19.35 -7.00
CA PHE A 487 -2.31 19.58 -7.81
C PHE A 487 -1.11 18.72 -7.35
N TRP A 488 -0.85 18.68 -6.04
CA TRP A 488 0.26 17.90 -5.49
C TRP A 488 0.05 16.39 -5.64
N GLN A 489 -1.16 15.87 -5.42
CA GLN A 489 -1.45 14.46 -5.66
C GLN A 489 -1.20 14.09 -7.13
N ARG A 490 -1.63 14.94 -8.09
CA ARG A 490 -1.39 14.71 -9.52
C ARG A 490 0.10 14.55 -9.82
N LEU A 491 0.94 15.45 -9.31
CA LEU A 491 2.40 15.38 -9.50
C LEU A 491 3.01 14.15 -8.82
N HIS A 492 2.56 13.78 -7.63
CA HIS A 492 3.10 12.61 -6.92
C HIS A 492 2.77 11.28 -7.62
N TYR A 493 1.57 11.13 -8.19
CA TYR A 493 1.20 9.98 -9.01
C TYR A 493 1.92 10.00 -10.35
N PHE A 494 1.90 11.14 -11.04
CA PHE A 494 2.56 11.30 -12.33
C PHE A 494 4.05 10.99 -12.24
N LYS A 495 4.76 11.50 -11.21
CA LYS A 495 6.18 11.19 -10.95
C LYS A 495 6.44 9.68 -10.93
N THR A 496 5.64 8.92 -10.18
CA THR A 496 5.81 7.47 -10.05
C THR A 496 5.66 6.80 -11.43
N MET A 497 4.68 7.21 -12.22
CA MET A 497 4.44 6.66 -13.56
C MET A 497 5.51 7.08 -14.58
N TYR A 498 5.89 8.36 -14.58
CA TYR A 498 6.93 8.95 -15.41
C TYR A 498 8.29 8.26 -15.21
N SER A 499 8.61 7.83 -13.98
CA SER A 499 9.92 7.25 -13.65
C SER A 499 10.28 6.00 -14.48
N TYR A 500 9.26 5.26 -14.96
CA TYR A 500 9.45 4.07 -15.78
C TYR A 500 9.88 4.37 -17.23
N PHE A 501 9.84 5.62 -17.67
CA PHE A 501 10.38 6.02 -18.99
C PHE A 501 11.90 6.25 -18.96
N SER A 502 12.54 6.13 -17.79
CA SER A 502 13.96 6.43 -17.60
C SER A 502 14.89 5.55 -18.42
N GLY A 503 14.45 4.34 -18.78
CA GLY A 503 15.22 3.43 -19.60
C GLY A 503 15.70 4.03 -20.92
N PHE A 504 14.90 4.87 -21.58
CA PHE A 504 15.28 5.53 -22.84
C PHE A 504 16.41 6.54 -22.66
N ALA A 505 16.35 7.37 -21.61
CA ALA A 505 17.41 8.32 -21.29
C ALA A 505 18.70 7.60 -20.89
N THR A 506 18.59 6.52 -20.11
CA THR A 506 19.73 5.71 -19.68
C THR A 506 20.52 5.13 -20.87
N VAL A 507 19.84 4.63 -21.90
CA VAL A 507 20.52 4.13 -23.12
C VAL A 507 21.37 5.23 -23.75
N VAL A 508 20.84 6.44 -23.87
CA VAL A 508 21.61 7.56 -24.45
C VAL A 508 22.86 7.86 -23.62
N PHE A 509 22.74 7.94 -22.29
CA PHE A 509 23.89 8.23 -21.43
C PHE A 509 24.98 7.16 -21.47
N ILE A 510 24.61 5.88 -21.43
CA ILE A 510 25.58 4.78 -21.43
C ILE A 510 26.22 4.57 -22.81
N SER A 511 25.54 4.92 -23.89
CA SER A 511 26.07 4.83 -25.25
C SER A 511 27.00 5.97 -25.62
N CYS A 512 26.90 7.15 -25.00
CA CYS A 512 27.72 8.32 -25.37
C CYS A 512 29.24 8.05 -25.26
N PRO A 513 29.79 7.54 -24.14
CA PRO A 513 31.23 7.24 -24.06
C PRO A 513 31.67 6.17 -25.06
N ILE A 514 30.81 5.17 -25.32
CA ILE A 514 31.10 4.08 -26.27
C ILE A 514 31.25 4.65 -27.67
N ILE A 515 30.30 5.47 -28.12
CA ILE A 515 30.35 6.11 -29.44
C ILE A 515 31.61 6.98 -29.53
N TYR A 516 31.90 7.76 -28.50
CA TYR A 516 33.09 8.61 -28.47
C TYR A 516 34.38 7.78 -28.64
N PHE A 517 34.56 6.68 -27.90
CA PHE A 517 35.78 5.89 -28.00
C PHE A 517 36.07 5.35 -29.41
N PHE A 518 35.03 4.99 -30.17
CA PHE A 518 35.21 4.41 -31.51
C PHE A 518 35.18 5.41 -32.65
N THR A 519 34.72 6.64 -32.41
CA THR A 519 34.47 7.61 -33.50
C THR A 519 35.11 8.98 -33.28
N ASP A 520 35.60 9.28 -32.08
CA ASP A 520 36.03 10.61 -31.63
C ASP A 520 34.95 11.71 -31.76
N ILE A 521 33.68 11.34 -32.02
CA ILE A 521 32.57 12.28 -32.14
C ILE A 521 32.09 12.68 -30.75
N VAL A 522 32.23 13.97 -30.42
CA VAL A 522 31.76 14.53 -29.15
C VAL A 522 30.36 15.15 -29.32
N PRO A 523 29.35 14.78 -28.51
CA PRO A 523 28.02 15.39 -28.58
C PRO A 523 27.96 16.81 -27.99
N VAL A 524 29.04 17.26 -27.36
CA VAL A 524 29.20 18.55 -26.70
C VAL A 524 30.35 19.32 -27.36
N LYS A 525 30.05 20.42 -28.03
CA LYS A 525 31.06 21.19 -28.81
C LYS A 525 32.07 21.91 -27.91
N SER A 526 31.61 22.45 -26.78
CA SER A 526 32.46 23.11 -25.80
C SER A 526 33.00 22.08 -24.79
N TYR A 527 34.30 21.82 -24.82
CA TYR A 527 35.00 20.92 -23.89
C TYR A 527 36.13 21.65 -23.14
N GLY A 528 36.71 21.01 -22.11
CA GLY A 528 37.75 21.63 -21.28
C GLY A 528 37.19 22.51 -20.15
N PRO A 529 37.81 23.66 -19.82
CA PRO A 529 37.40 24.50 -18.68
C PRO A 529 35.95 24.99 -18.74
N ASP A 530 35.44 25.31 -19.94
CA ASP A 530 34.06 25.80 -20.11
C ASP A 530 33.03 24.71 -19.76
N PHE A 531 33.25 23.48 -20.25
CA PHE A 531 32.44 22.32 -19.84
C PHE A 531 32.53 22.09 -18.34
N ALA A 532 33.74 22.10 -17.77
CA ALA A 532 33.96 21.84 -16.37
C ALA A 532 33.25 22.86 -15.46
N LEU A 533 33.30 24.15 -15.83
CA LEU A 533 32.66 25.24 -15.11
C LEU A 533 31.14 25.06 -15.03
N HIS A 534 30.50 24.60 -16.10
CA HIS A 534 29.04 24.44 -16.13
C HIS A 534 28.59 23.10 -15.56
N PHE A 535 29.28 22.02 -15.91
CA PHE A 535 28.87 20.66 -15.54
C PHE A 535 29.16 20.33 -14.07
N PHE A 536 30.38 20.54 -13.58
CA PHE A 536 30.77 20.03 -12.25
C PHE A 536 30.02 20.69 -11.10
N PRO A 537 29.79 22.02 -11.07
CA PRO A 537 28.99 22.62 -10.01
C PRO A 537 27.56 22.07 -9.97
N ALA A 538 26.89 21.96 -11.13
CA ALA A 538 25.56 21.38 -11.22
C ALA A 538 25.54 19.91 -10.76
N PHE A 539 26.52 19.12 -11.21
CA PHE A 539 26.66 17.72 -10.81
C PHE A 539 26.93 17.56 -9.31
N ILE A 540 27.87 18.31 -8.74
CA ILE A 540 28.23 18.23 -7.31
C ILE A 540 27.02 18.59 -6.44
N ILE A 541 26.32 19.68 -6.76
CA ILE A 541 25.15 20.11 -5.99
C ILE A 541 24.01 19.09 -6.11
N ASN A 542 23.84 18.48 -7.29
CA ASN A 542 22.93 17.35 -7.46
C ASN A 542 23.28 16.17 -6.55
N ARG A 543 24.56 15.78 -6.50
CA ARG A 543 25.04 14.69 -5.61
C ARG A 543 24.83 15.03 -4.14
N LEU A 544 25.14 16.27 -3.72
CA LEU A 544 24.92 16.72 -2.34
C LEU A 544 23.42 16.72 -1.96
N THR A 545 22.56 17.14 -2.89
CA THR A 545 21.10 17.11 -2.71
C THR A 545 20.60 15.69 -2.54
N PHE A 546 21.10 14.75 -3.35
CA PHE A 546 20.73 13.34 -3.24
C PHE A 546 21.19 12.74 -1.91
N ILE A 547 22.44 13.01 -1.48
CA ILE A 547 22.96 12.58 -0.17
C ILE A 547 22.09 13.11 0.98
N ALA A 548 21.66 14.37 0.90
CA ALA A 548 20.77 14.97 1.90
C ALA A 548 19.37 14.29 1.91
N ALA A 549 18.84 13.93 0.74
CA ALA A 549 17.57 13.23 0.61
C ALA A 549 17.60 11.80 1.19
N THR A 550 18.71 11.10 0.99
CA THR A 550 18.91 9.72 1.45
C THR A 550 19.48 9.64 2.87
N TRP A 551 19.53 10.76 3.60
CA TRP A 551 20.14 10.80 4.92
C TRP A 551 19.48 9.79 5.88
N GLY A 552 20.30 8.94 6.49
CA GLY A 552 19.88 7.88 7.41
C GLY A 552 19.68 6.51 6.77
N ILE A 553 19.80 6.40 5.43
CA ILE A 553 19.81 5.12 4.73
C ILE A 553 21.27 4.63 4.61
N PRO A 554 21.55 3.33 4.82
CA PRO A 554 22.90 2.78 4.63
C PRO A 554 23.46 3.07 3.23
N ALA A 555 24.69 3.57 3.15
CA ALA A 555 25.32 3.94 1.87
C ALA A 555 25.37 2.78 0.86
N ARG A 556 25.56 1.55 1.34
CA ARG A 556 25.54 0.33 0.50
C ARG A 556 24.19 0.12 -0.21
N GLU A 557 23.09 0.46 0.46
CA GLU A 557 21.74 0.30 -0.07
C GLU A 557 21.44 1.42 -1.07
N VAL A 558 21.82 2.65 -0.74
CA VAL A 558 21.71 3.78 -1.68
C VAL A 558 22.47 3.49 -2.97
N TRP A 559 23.70 2.97 -2.85
CA TRP A 559 24.49 2.55 -4.00
C TRP A 559 23.80 1.43 -4.80
N ARG A 560 23.28 0.40 -4.11
CA ARG A 560 22.53 -0.69 -4.76
C ARG A 560 21.30 -0.16 -5.51
N ALA A 561 20.58 0.79 -4.95
CA ALA A 561 19.43 1.43 -5.59
C ALA A 561 19.84 2.20 -6.86
N GLU A 562 20.96 2.94 -6.84
CA GLU A 562 21.50 3.60 -8.03
C GLU A 562 21.90 2.61 -9.12
N GLN A 563 22.57 1.50 -8.74
CA GLN A 563 22.93 0.44 -9.68
C GLN A 563 21.69 -0.13 -10.39
N TYR A 564 20.64 -0.45 -9.63
CA TYR A 564 19.40 -1.00 -10.21
C TYR A 564 18.57 0.03 -10.98
N ALA A 565 18.61 1.31 -10.62
CA ALA A 565 17.95 2.37 -11.38
C ALA A 565 18.48 2.45 -12.83
N ILE A 566 19.78 2.19 -13.02
CA ILE A 566 20.43 2.19 -14.34
C ILE A 566 20.34 0.82 -15.00
N ALA A 567 20.65 -0.26 -14.27
CA ALA A 567 20.76 -1.60 -14.83
C ALA A 567 19.43 -2.19 -15.34
N LEU A 568 18.29 -1.65 -14.89
CA LEU A 568 16.95 -2.07 -15.33
C LEU A 568 16.47 -1.39 -16.62
N PHE A 569 17.31 -0.60 -17.30
CA PHE A 569 16.91 0.12 -18.52
C PHE A 569 16.22 -0.76 -19.59
N PRO A 570 16.66 -2.01 -19.88
CA PRO A 570 15.98 -2.82 -20.91
C PRO A 570 14.60 -3.25 -20.45
N LEU A 571 14.44 -3.55 -19.17
CA LEU A 571 13.15 -3.93 -18.57
C LEU A 571 12.17 -2.77 -18.63
N PHE A 572 12.63 -1.54 -18.34
CA PHE A 572 11.78 -0.35 -18.43
C PHE A 572 11.36 -0.03 -19.87
N ILE A 573 12.27 -0.13 -20.83
CA ILE A 573 11.94 0.01 -22.26
C ILE A 573 10.95 -1.08 -22.67
N GLN A 574 11.19 -2.34 -22.31
CA GLN A 574 10.28 -3.45 -22.58
C GLN A 574 8.89 -3.19 -22.00
N ALA A 575 8.80 -2.71 -20.75
CA ALA A 575 7.54 -2.39 -20.11
C ALA A 575 6.75 -1.35 -20.92
N VAL A 576 7.39 -0.22 -21.27
CA VAL A 576 6.77 0.84 -22.07
C VAL A 576 6.32 0.29 -23.42
N LEU A 577 7.22 -0.31 -24.20
CA LEU A 577 6.88 -0.83 -25.54
C LEU A 577 5.76 -1.88 -25.48
N SER A 578 5.75 -2.75 -24.47
CA SER A 578 4.72 -3.76 -24.31
C SER A 578 3.33 -3.19 -23.98
N VAL A 579 3.25 -2.03 -23.35
CA VAL A 579 1.96 -1.39 -23.04
C VAL A 579 1.45 -0.56 -24.22
N PHE A 580 2.36 0.11 -24.96
CA PHE A 580 2.00 0.92 -26.11
C PHE A 580 1.73 0.09 -27.38
N PHE A 581 2.46 -1.01 -27.58
CA PHE A 581 2.39 -1.84 -28.79
C PHE A 581 1.96 -3.29 -28.54
N GLY A 582 1.98 -3.77 -27.30
CA GLY A 582 1.54 -5.12 -26.97
C GLY A 582 0.03 -5.21 -26.81
N GLY A 583 -0.53 -6.36 -27.20
CA GLY A 583 -1.93 -6.72 -26.93
C GLY A 583 -2.21 -6.96 -25.44
N SER A 584 -3.31 -7.66 -25.12
CA SER A 584 -3.72 -7.91 -23.73
C SER A 584 -2.60 -8.57 -22.91
N LEU A 585 -2.03 -7.83 -21.96
CA LEU A 585 -1.02 -8.35 -21.03
C LEU A 585 -1.67 -9.38 -20.08
N LYS A 586 -1.28 -10.65 -20.19
CA LYS A 586 -1.75 -11.71 -19.28
C LYS A 586 -0.94 -11.67 -17.99
N PHE A 587 -1.63 -11.59 -16.85
CA PHE A 587 -1.01 -11.75 -15.54
C PHE A 587 -0.41 -13.15 -15.42
N GLN A 588 0.85 -13.24 -15.02
CA GLN A 588 1.48 -14.51 -14.69
C GLN A 588 2.06 -14.42 -13.28
N VAL A 589 1.74 -15.42 -12.46
CA VAL A 589 2.22 -15.51 -11.08
C VAL A 589 3.74 -15.67 -11.07
N THR A 590 4.38 -15.01 -10.10
CA THR A 590 5.81 -15.16 -9.84
C THR A 590 6.00 -16.44 -9.02
N PRO A 591 6.83 -17.40 -9.45
CA PRO A 591 7.16 -18.55 -8.63
C PRO A 591 7.71 -18.09 -7.27
N LYS A 592 7.22 -18.70 -6.19
CA LYS A 592 7.69 -18.45 -4.82
C LYS A 592 8.78 -19.43 -4.37
N GLN A 593 9.08 -20.43 -5.22
CA GLN A 593 10.22 -21.32 -5.05
C GLN A 593 11.35 -20.88 -5.96
N ARG A 594 12.58 -20.95 -5.44
CA ARG A 594 13.80 -20.62 -6.17
C ARG A 594 13.93 -21.47 -7.44
N GLN A 595 14.19 -20.81 -8.56
CA GLN A 595 14.74 -21.47 -9.75
C GLN A 595 16.27 -21.30 -9.71
N SER A 596 17.03 -22.39 -9.50
CA SER A 596 18.49 -22.36 -9.58
C SER A 596 18.93 -22.28 -11.04
N GLY A 597 19.92 -21.43 -11.34
CA GLY A 597 20.40 -21.26 -12.70
C GLY A 597 21.27 -20.04 -12.91
N ILE A 598 21.95 -20.01 -14.06
CA ILE A 598 22.68 -18.84 -14.57
C ILE A 598 21.79 -18.15 -15.60
N TYR A 599 21.61 -16.84 -15.45
CA TYR A 599 20.61 -16.05 -16.17
C TYR A 599 21.21 -15.01 -17.11
N LEU A 600 22.40 -15.25 -17.67
CA LEU A 600 23.09 -14.31 -18.57
C LEU A 600 22.22 -13.88 -19.77
N GLN A 601 21.38 -14.79 -20.27
CA GLN A 601 20.44 -14.50 -21.35
C GLN A 601 19.41 -13.42 -20.98
N LEU A 602 19.05 -13.27 -19.70
CA LEU A 602 18.11 -12.24 -19.26
C LEU A 602 18.74 -10.84 -19.21
N VAL A 603 20.07 -10.77 -19.18
CA VAL A 603 20.84 -9.53 -19.07
C VAL A 603 21.73 -9.26 -20.29
N TRP A 604 21.39 -9.87 -21.44
CA TRP A 604 22.18 -9.72 -22.67
C TRP A 604 22.36 -8.26 -23.13
N PRO A 605 21.35 -7.34 -23.04
CA PRO A 605 21.58 -5.96 -23.45
C PRO A 605 22.60 -5.25 -22.55
N GLN A 606 22.55 -5.53 -21.24
CA GLN A 606 23.53 -5.00 -20.28
C GLN A 606 24.92 -5.57 -20.55
N LEU A 607 25.03 -6.87 -20.87
CA LEU A 607 26.30 -7.52 -21.22
C LEU A 607 26.92 -6.91 -22.49
N VAL A 608 26.12 -6.65 -23.52
CA VAL A 608 26.60 -6.01 -24.76
C VAL A 608 27.17 -4.62 -24.45
N ILE A 609 26.44 -3.78 -23.73
CA ILE A 609 26.94 -2.46 -23.32
C ILE A 609 28.21 -2.59 -22.46
N PHE A 610 28.25 -3.53 -21.53
CA PHE A 610 29.39 -3.77 -20.66
C PHE A 610 30.65 -4.16 -21.45
N VAL A 611 30.53 -5.10 -22.38
CA VAL A 611 31.64 -5.55 -23.25
C VAL A 611 32.08 -4.43 -24.18
N LEU A 612 31.16 -3.75 -24.86
CA LEU A 612 31.50 -2.63 -25.75
C LEU A 612 32.19 -1.48 -25.00
N THR A 613 31.79 -1.22 -23.75
CA THR A 613 32.45 -0.21 -22.91
C THR A 613 33.89 -0.61 -22.57
N ILE A 614 34.13 -1.88 -22.22
CA ILE A 614 35.50 -2.39 -21.98
C ILE A 614 36.33 -2.30 -23.26
N LEU A 615 35.80 -2.74 -24.39
CA LEU A 615 36.49 -2.67 -25.69
C LEU A 615 36.81 -1.22 -26.07
N GLY A 616 35.89 -0.27 -25.82
CA GLY A 616 36.14 1.14 -26.06
C GLY A 616 37.23 1.74 -25.18
N ILE A 617 37.29 1.37 -23.89
CA ILE A 617 38.39 1.78 -22.99
C ILE A 617 39.73 1.22 -23.49
N LEU A 618 39.77 -0.07 -23.86
CA LEU A 618 40.98 -0.71 -24.37
C LEU A 618 41.43 -0.09 -25.71
N TRP A 619 40.48 0.24 -26.58
CA TRP A 619 40.73 0.94 -27.83
C TRP A 619 41.35 2.32 -27.59
N SER A 620 40.76 3.10 -26.67
CA SER A 620 41.30 4.40 -26.27
C SER A 620 42.71 4.29 -25.67
N PHE A 621 42.99 3.24 -24.89
CA PHE A 621 44.32 3.00 -24.32
C PHE A 621 45.34 2.60 -25.40
N TYR A 622 44.93 1.80 -26.38
CA TYR A 622 45.77 1.43 -27.52
C TYR A 622 46.18 2.67 -28.33
N HIS A 623 45.23 3.53 -28.72
CA HIS A 623 45.52 4.78 -29.43
C HIS A 623 46.40 5.73 -28.62
N PHE A 624 46.21 5.78 -27.29
CA PHE A 624 47.11 6.52 -26.40
C PHE A 624 48.55 6.00 -26.48
N ALA A 625 48.73 4.67 -26.41
CA ALA A 625 50.04 4.03 -26.37
C ALA A 625 50.84 4.22 -27.67
N ILE A 626 50.16 4.29 -28.83
CA ILE A 626 50.80 4.53 -30.14
C ILE A 626 50.93 6.02 -30.49
N GLY A 627 50.47 6.93 -29.62
CA GLY A 627 50.57 8.38 -29.82
C GLY A 627 49.55 8.97 -30.82
N ASP A 628 48.49 8.24 -31.13
CA ASP A 628 47.47 8.59 -32.14
C ASP A 628 46.14 9.07 -31.50
N LEU A 629 46.18 9.46 -30.23
CA LEU A 629 44.97 9.83 -29.50
C LEU A 629 44.66 11.33 -29.63
N ASN A 630 43.54 11.63 -30.28
CA ASN A 630 43.00 12.99 -30.33
C ASN A 630 42.43 13.39 -28.96
N ASN A 631 42.73 14.61 -28.49
CA ASN A 631 42.17 15.17 -27.24
C ASN A 631 42.23 14.23 -26.00
N PRO A 632 43.42 13.87 -25.49
CA PRO A 632 43.56 12.90 -24.40
C PRO A 632 42.74 13.20 -23.12
N SER A 633 42.50 14.47 -22.82
CA SER A 633 41.69 14.89 -21.67
C SER A 633 40.21 14.48 -21.79
N VAL A 634 39.66 14.46 -23.01
CA VAL A 634 38.27 14.07 -23.27
C VAL A 634 38.12 12.55 -23.21
N HIS A 635 39.11 11.79 -23.67
CA HIS A 635 39.19 10.34 -23.45
C HIS A 635 39.28 9.99 -21.97
N LEU A 636 40.08 10.73 -21.19
CA LEU A 636 40.16 10.51 -19.75
C LEU A 636 38.81 10.73 -19.06
N LEU A 637 38.11 11.82 -19.39
CA LEU A 637 36.79 12.12 -18.84
C LEU A 637 35.76 11.04 -19.21
N ASN A 638 35.69 10.64 -20.50
CA ASN A 638 34.81 9.56 -20.94
C ASN A 638 35.20 8.21 -20.32
N GLY A 639 36.49 7.96 -20.10
CA GLY A 639 37.01 6.81 -19.37
C GLY A 639 36.48 6.75 -17.94
N ALA A 640 36.47 7.87 -17.22
CA ALA A 640 35.89 7.93 -15.88
C ALA A 640 34.39 7.61 -15.87
N TRP A 641 33.62 8.17 -16.82
CA TRP A 641 32.19 7.86 -16.98
C TRP A 641 31.94 6.40 -17.38
N ALA A 642 32.76 5.87 -18.28
CA ALA A 642 32.70 4.48 -18.72
C ALA A 642 32.95 3.52 -17.55
N ILE A 643 33.96 3.78 -16.72
CA ILE A 643 34.23 3.00 -15.50
C ILE A 643 33.05 3.09 -14.54
N TYR A 644 32.49 4.29 -14.32
CA TYR A 644 31.31 4.46 -13.48
C TYR A 644 30.11 3.66 -14.00
N ASN A 645 29.86 3.67 -15.32
CA ASN A 645 28.82 2.88 -15.97
C ASN A 645 29.05 1.37 -15.80
N LEU A 646 30.29 0.88 -15.93
CA LEU A 646 30.64 -0.51 -15.66
C LEU A 646 30.32 -0.89 -14.21
N LEU A 647 30.67 -0.04 -13.24
CA LEU A 647 30.35 -0.28 -11.82
C LEU A 647 28.83 -0.35 -11.58
N LEU A 648 28.05 0.49 -12.25
CA LEU A 648 26.58 0.48 -12.15
C LEU A 648 25.97 -0.80 -12.75
N LEU A 649 26.38 -1.18 -13.95
CA LEU A 649 25.88 -2.38 -14.64
C LEU A 649 26.36 -3.69 -14.00
N SER A 650 27.50 -3.68 -13.31
CA SER A 650 28.09 -4.88 -12.72
C SER A 650 27.17 -5.57 -11.69
N ALA A 651 26.23 -4.87 -11.07
CA ALA A 651 25.34 -5.44 -10.07
C ALA A 651 24.40 -6.48 -10.66
N ILE A 652 23.71 -6.13 -11.77
CA ILE A 652 22.74 -7.05 -12.39
C ILE A 652 23.45 -8.21 -13.10
N ILE A 653 24.64 -7.97 -13.65
CA ILE A 653 25.48 -9.02 -14.25
C ILE A 653 25.91 -10.01 -13.18
N ARG A 654 26.40 -9.53 -12.03
CA ARG A 654 26.72 -10.39 -10.87
C ARG A 654 25.49 -11.12 -10.34
N ALA A 655 24.34 -10.46 -10.28
CA ALA A 655 23.08 -11.08 -9.89
C ALA A 655 22.68 -12.23 -10.84
N SER A 656 22.98 -12.12 -12.13
CA SER A 656 22.65 -13.15 -13.12
C SER A 656 23.44 -14.45 -12.96
N VAL A 657 24.60 -14.40 -12.30
CA VAL A 657 25.45 -15.57 -12.01
C VAL A 657 25.43 -15.95 -10.53
N TRP A 658 24.67 -15.22 -9.70
CA TRP A 658 24.65 -15.44 -8.26
C TRP A 658 24.02 -16.80 -7.91
N GLN A 659 24.68 -17.54 -7.03
CA GLN A 659 24.23 -18.81 -6.47
C GLN A 659 24.20 -18.70 -4.95
N PRO A 660 23.33 -19.46 -4.25
CA PRO A 660 23.38 -19.42 -2.79
C PRO A 660 24.72 -20.01 -2.33
N PRO A 661 25.18 -19.66 -1.12
CA PRO A 661 26.17 -20.50 -0.45
C PRO A 661 25.66 -21.95 -0.46
N LYS A 662 26.53 -22.91 -0.77
CA LYS A 662 26.19 -24.32 -0.49
C LYS A 662 25.93 -24.42 1.01
N GLU A 663 24.78 -24.96 1.39
CA GLU A 663 24.50 -25.27 2.79
C GLU A 663 25.69 -26.09 3.34
N ALA A 664 26.28 -25.59 4.42
CA ALA A 664 27.46 -26.17 5.05
C ALA A 664 27.06 -27.27 6.04
#